data_AF-A0A315VS11-F1
#
_entry.id   AF-A0A315VS11-F1
#
_cell.length_a   1.000
_cell.length_b   1.000
_cell.length_c   1.000
_cell.angle_alpha   90.00
_cell.angle_beta   90.00
_cell.angle_gamma   90.00
#
_symmetry.space_group_name_H-M   'P 1'
#
loop_
_entity.id
_entity.type
_entity.pdbx_description
1 polymer ?
#
loop_
_entity_poly.entity_id
_entity_poly.type
_entity_poly.pdbx_seq_one_letter_code
_entity_poly.pdbx_strand_id
1 'polypeptide(L)'
;MVVKKKTTKVEAVALDEDKLCQLIASLSVDVDADGVKHLAQTLQTCLQLTDAVQQIQLIKKAGSQLEALSEEDGGEALDACLNALSLIYTSVQAKNPLRRAAASALSSVPQCLQGRAADSLSSCLSDCLSSPSSEQHPHTIDTIASCLDGFHLGERCINKLLLQGLFEKFKEFEEFSLCRLNFIKVSLCFVFIVLKFICEVLHKYLQQNSGLAGRHIAQAQLMQSCLAAVKTSMLVLQRSEGAIGAAPPESLGGLLSCYIHILTDEEFIQAVQSTAGMAVVLLIRSVMGAGDEVASVVSSLLRGAAPGLDSAPRWLQLRCEALCTSGRPPGVALYLSHGALAMLSWKGSLPGPQWEELLLLVPETLLDLDVSVKESSTAMVVARVLTLWSGAALDCLQEETGLCPPSLQVALRGDSKLQHHLLEHIYSHWEHPLDGVRHQTRSLFHNLLLLHRRTKPADSDSASDPYVAELTRSLLGLEWHMRGKYGSLGCLVELYGAEHLLAVQPRLPSLLLDLMGDQTLAPYASDLLERLFVSHKAQLSGRESDWMELWHRIWVNPLLDVLCHTRPDQTTYILDYFLPKLLRCSPSSLAHMVHALQGARPCRTGPSSSRGALGALMTCLRAARAQGLTAASEESLWGGLVPLSLLRQALVHKHDQVRMDALGLVCESHRSTKVLTSQEMDLIRHFLPPNLNSQSPGVRQQTVSLMKKLLCRVKDSSQLLQKRPVQERRAEDQRSLDQYRAFLRWLCGTLLEVLLPGASFSKCLLSLSLLNLLSQLFSFTAEPATFALGEVVTPAHAQNVLNCVASNFLEVKQLATSLLSQLPPSAVGLQVPETMLSVLRAALDLSTSTKPYDSVTAAHLLHLLLQQPDLIPVLLRCDPGLDLQIRPEASRSLILELNALAVVRLLLRRLQAELSGAEASLLQAAASFPLYGRAHCITAVLQRLSTECLSQTEQWTGLVSELIAMCYRMSDVVSPVVQSSSPEGLIPMDTDSETSGGLQRILQEIQPRDSNDFFNSARELEKPEGDDRSQAQTQRTPPPNADGEGYRVTAQMVLVCCWRSMKEVAMLLGQLCQTLPLHYSNENEPTHPGLITEEQRQVNLVGLLDRWARSVTPEVEPEEIMGEDIPDIMLSPVTMPEACTALFNGYTDGNLRRGKALNRLCPARHRSGLGSGGRQPPNGDCCCHFYPR
;
A
#
# COMPACT_ATOMS: atom_id res chain seq x y z
N MET A 1 -0.64 -0.04 -7.63
CA MET A 1 0.41 0.99 -7.74
C MET A 1 -0.23 2.37 -7.66
N VAL A 2 -0.04 3.09 -6.56
CA VAL A 2 -0.43 4.52 -6.49
C VAL A 2 0.55 5.28 -7.37
N VAL A 3 0.11 5.71 -8.55
CA VAL A 3 0.89 6.59 -9.41
C VAL A 3 1.02 7.91 -8.66
N LYS A 4 2.14 8.10 -7.94
CA LYS A 4 2.53 9.41 -7.43
C LYS A 4 2.48 10.36 -8.63
N LYS A 5 1.62 11.38 -8.57
CA LYS A 5 1.61 12.50 -9.52
C LYS A 5 3.06 13.01 -9.62
N LYS A 6 3.73 12.76 -10.75
CA LYS A 6 5.06 13.35 -11.03
C LYS A 6 4.89 14.86 -10.91
N THR A 7 5.58 15.46 -9.94
CA THR A 7 5.75 16.91 -9.86
C THR A 7 6.40 17.37 -11.17
N THR A 8 5.72 18.28 -11.89
CA THR A 8 6.27 18.90 -13.10
C THR A 8 7.55 19.65 -12.73
N LYS A 9 8.70 19.20 -13.22
CA LYS A 9 9.96 19.96 -13.11
C LYS A 9 9.76 21.31 -13.80
N VAL A 10 10.10 22.39 -13.11
CA VAL A 10 10.10 23.74 -13.66
C VAL A 10 11.53 24.01 -14.14
N GLU A 11 11.73 24.01 -15.45
CA GLU A 11 13.04 24.24 -16.07
C GLU A 11 13.10 25.67 -16.63
N ALA A 12 14.26 26.31 -16.52
CA ALA A 12 14.48 27.65 -17.08
C ALA A 12 14.58 27.61 -18.61
N VAL A 13 14.43 28.74 -19.30
CA VAL A 13 14.67 28.81 -20.74
C VAL A 13 16.12 28.42 -21.04
N ALA A 14 16.32 27.45 -21.94
CA ALA A 14 17.64 27.09 -22.46
C ALA A 14 17.69 27.47 -23.95
N LEU A 15 18.45 28.50 -24.28
CA LEU A 15 18.74 28.94 -25.64
C LEU A 15 20.22 28.72 -25.94
N ASP A 16 20.55 28.55 -27.21
CA ASP A 16 21.94 28.58 -27.70
C ASP A 16 22.60 29.92 -27.33
N GLU A 17 23.87 29.92 -26.92
CA GLU A 17 24.55 31.13 -26.43
C GLU A 17 24.56 32.23 -27.50
N ASP A 18 24.73 31.87 -28.77
CA ASP A 18 24.70 32.80 -29.89
C ASP A 18 23.31 33.42 -30.10
N LYS A 19 22.25 32.61 -30.00
CA LYS A 19 20.86 33.08 -30.12
C LYS A 19 20.46 33.95 -28.94
N LEU A 20 20.91 33.60 -27.73
CA LEU A 20 20.67 34.37 -26.51
C LEU A 20 21.36 35.73 -26.57
N CYS A 21 22.63 35.78 -27.00
CA CYS A 21 23.38 37.04 -27.15
C CYS A 21 22.75 37.96 -28.20
N GLN A 22 22.32 37.41 -29.34
CA GLN A 22 21.62 38.17 -30.38
C GLN A 22 20.27 38.71 -29.89
N LEU A 23 19.50 37.92 -29.13
CA LEU A 23 18.23 38.35 -28.56
C LEU A 23 18.42 39.49 -27.55
N ILE A 24 19.40 39.36 -26.64
CA ILE A 24 19.70 40.38 -25.63
C ILE A 24 20.17 41.68 -26.29
N ALA A 25 20.97 41.59 -27.36
CA ALA A 25 21.37 42.75 -28.15
C ALA A 25 20.18 43.44 -28.83
N SER A 26 19.25 42.67 -29.41
CA SER A 26 18.03 43.22 -30.04
C SER A 26 17.09 43.93 -29.06
N LEU A 27 17.12 43.56 -27.78
CA LEU A 27 16.33 44.20 -26.71
C LEU A 27 16.99 45.46 -26.13
N SER A 28 18.22 45.79 -26.54
CA SER A 28 19.01 46.93 -26.00
C SER A 28 18.95 48.22 -26.84
N VAL A 29 18.05 48.29 -27.81
CA VAL A 29 17.85 49.47 -28.67
C VAL A 29 17.31 50.64 -27.85
N ASP A 30 17.83 51.86 -28.06
CA ASP A 30 17.31 53.08 -27.41
C ASP A 30 15.90 53.40 -27.92
N VAL A 31 14.92 53.38 -27.02
CA VAL A 31 13.49 53.61 -27.33
C VAL A 31 13.00 54.89 -26.65
N ASP A 32 12.29 55.74 -27.40
CA ASP A 32 11.69 56.99 -26.91
C ASP A 32 10.37 56.78 -26.13
N ALA A 33 9.72 55.62 -26.28
CA ALA A 33 8.47 55.27 -25.60
C ALA A 33 8.72 54.50 -24.28
N ASP A 34 8.35 55.12 -23.15
CA ASP A 34 8.58 54.58 -21.79
C ASP A 34 7.96 53.18 -21.58
N GLY A 35 6.81 52.89 -22.21
CA GLY A 35 6.11 51.61 -22.08
C GLY A 35 6.88 50.41 -22.67
N VAL A 36 7.38 50.54 -23.89
CA VAL A 36 8.14 49.49 -24.60
C VAL A 36 9.51 49.29 -23.97
N LYS A 37 10.13 50.37 -23.48
CA LYS A 37 11.42 50.32 -22.75
C LYS A 37 11.33 49.49 -21.47
N HIS A 38 10.25 49.65 -20.70
CA HIS A 38 10.02 48.85 -19.50
C HIS A 38 9.74 47.37 -19.79
N LEU A 39 9.09 47.07 -20.92
CA LEU A 39 8.88 45.70 -21.39
C LEU A 39 10.20 45.03 -21.80
N ALA A 40 11.02 45.72 -22.59
CA ALA A 40 12.32 45.23 -23.06
C ALA A 40 13.27 44.92 -21.88
N GLN A 41 13.35 45.81 -20.89
CA GLN A 41 14.13 45.59 -19.66
C GLN A 41 13.63 44.39 -18.84
N THR A 42 12.31 44.19 -18.78
CA THR A 42 11.71 43.07 -18.05
C THR A 42 12.05 41.73 -18.72
N LEU A 43 12.00 41.68 -20.05
CA LEU A 43 12.38 40.48 -20.83
C LEU A 43 13.89 40.23 -20.82
N GLN A 44 14.71 41.27 -20.87
CA GLN A 44 16.16 41.16 -20.76
C GLN A 44 16.57 40.58 -19.39
N THR A 45 15.97 41.09 -18.30
CA THR A 45 16.17 40.53 -16.95
C THR A 45 15.70 39.08 -16.88
N CYS A 46 14.58 38.73 -17.52
CA CYS A 46 14.08 37.37 -17.56
C CYS A 46 15.06 36.39 -18.24
N LEU A 47 15.66 36.79 -19.35
CA LEU A 47 16.59 35.96 -20.13
C LEU A 47 17.94 35.76 -19.45
N GLN A 48 18.33 36.64 -18.53
CA GLN A 48 19.58 36.55 -17.76
C GLN A 48 19.46 35.70 -16.47
N LEU A 49 18.23 35.37 -16.04
CA LEU A 49 18.00 34.59 -14.83
C LEU A 49 18.06 33.09 -15.09
N THR A 50 18.60 32.34 -14.12
CA THR A 50 18.63 30.88 -14.11
C THR A 50 17.50 30.24 -13.28
N ASP A 51 16.78 31.04 -12.47
CA ASP A 51 15.64 30.58 -11.66
C ASP A 51 14.33 30.63 -12.46
N ALA A 52 13.80 29.44 -12.78
CA ALA A 52 12.59 29.27 -13.57
C ALA A 52 11.32 29.86 -12.92
N VAL A 53 11.25 29.95 -11.59
CA VAL A 53 10.08 30.54 -10.89
C VAL A 53 10.07 32.06 -11.05
N GLN A 54 11.26 32.68 -10.99
CA GLN A 54 11.41 34.11 -11.20
C GLN A 54 11.16 34.49 -12.66
N GLN A 55 11.62 33.66 -13.61
CA GLN A 55 11.28 33.83 -15.03
C GLN A 55 9.76 33.86 -15.26
N ILE A 56 9.00 32.95 -14.63
CA ILE A 56 7.53 32.94 -14.73
C ILE A 56 6.91 34.25 -14.22
N GLN A 57 7.40 34.79 -13.11
CA GLN A 57 6.90 36.05 -12.54
C GLN A 57 7.18 37.24 -13.47
N LEU A 58 8.38 37.29 -14.07
CA LEU A 58 8.75 38.34 -15.01
C LEU A 58 7.97 38.25 -16.33
N ILE A 59 7.70 37.05 -16.85
CA ILE A 59 6.85 36.89 -18.04
C ILE A 59 5.41 37.32 -17.75
N LYS A 60 4.86 37.02 -16.57
CA LYS A 60 3.53 37.52 -16.18
C LYS A 60 3.51 39.05 -16.09
N LYS A 61 4.57 39.65 -15.56
CA LYS A 61 4.75 41.11 -15.52
C LYS A 61 4.83 41.69 -16.94
N ALA A 62 5.58 41.05 -17.84
CA ALA A 62 5.64 41.42 -19.25
C ALA A 62 4.26 41.36 -19.93
N GLY A 63 3.44 40.35 -19.62
CA GLY A 63 2.05 40.26 -20.09
C GLY A 63 1.19 41.46 -19.65
N SER A 64 1.28 41.87 -18.38
CA SER A 64 0.56 43.07 -17.90
C SER A 64 1.07 44.38 -18.51
N GLN A 65 2.35 44.44 -18.88
CA GLN A 65 2.94 45.60 -19.57
C GLN A 65 2.49 45.66 -21.04
N LEU A 66 2.36 44.51 -21.71
CA LEU A 66 1.85 44.39 -23.07
C LEU A 66 0.39 44.85 -23.19
N GLU A 67 -0.44 44.56 -22.18
CA GLU A 67 -1.86 44.94 -22.16
C GLU A 67 -2.07 46.47 -22.12
N ALA A 68 -1.08 47.22 -21.63
CA ALA A 68 -1.12 48.68 -21.53
C ALA A 68 -0.65 49.43 -22.78
N LEU A 69 -0.19 48.73 -23.83
CA LEU A 69 0.33 49.32 -25.06
C LEU A 69 -0.79 49.71 -26.04
N SER A 70 -0.51 50.68 -26.90
CA SER A 70 -1.40 51.20 -27.94
C SER A 70 -0.81 51.00 -29.34
N GLU A 71 -1.57 51.34 -30.39
CA GLU A 71 -1.12 51.21 -31.78
C GLU A 71 0.07 52.13 -32.12
N GLU A 72 0.24 53.24 -31.38
CA GLU A 72 1.34 54.21 -31.55
C GLU A 72 2.69 53.71 -31.02
N ASP A 73 2.69 52.65 -30.20
CA ASP A 73 3.89 52.02 -29.63
C ASP A 73 4.57 51.02 -30.60
N GLY A 74 4.10 50.95 -31.85
CA GLY A 74 4.61 50.05 -32.88
C GLY A 74 5.99 50.47 -33.41
N GLY A 75 7.03 49.69 -33.10
CA GLY A 75 8.40 49.89 -33.58
C GLY A 75 9.29 48.66 -33.44
N GLU A 76 10.54 48.75 -33.92
CA GLU A 76 11.50 47.62 -33.93
C GLU A 76 11.75 47.02 -32.54
N ALA A 77 11.75 47.84 -31.49
CA ALA A 77 11.93 47.39 -30.11
C ALA A 77 10.73 46.56 -29.59
N LEU A 78 9.51 46.87 -30.02
CA LEU A 78 8.34 46.04 -29.70
C LEU A 78 8.38 44.71 -30.45
N ASP A 79 8.80 44.72 -31.72
CA ASP A 79 8.96 43.49 -32.51
C ASP A 79 10.04 42.57 -31.90
N ALA A 80 11.13 43.13 -31.35
CA ALA A 80 12.13 42.38 -30.60
C ALA A 80 11.55 41.76 -29.31
N CYS A 81 10.69 42.48 -28.58
CA CYS A 81 10.00 41.95 -27.40
C CYS A 81 9.03 40.80 -27.73
N LEU A 82 8.25 40.95 -28.82
CA LEU A 82 7.32 39.93 -29.30
C LEU A 82 8.07 38.70 -29.85
N ASN A 83 9.20 38.90 -30.52
CA ASN A 83 10.09 37.83 -30.95
C ASN A 83 10.68 37.08 -29.75
N ALA A 84 11.12 37.79 -28.71
CA ALA A 84 11.65 37.16 -27.50
C ALA A 84 10.60 36.27 -26.80
N LEU A 85 9.37 36.76 -26.64
CA LEU A 85 8.27 35.96 -26.08
C LEU A 85 7.91 34.75 -26.97
N SER A 86 7.93 34.92 -28.29
CA SER A 86 7.67 33.86 -29.27
C SER A 86 8.75 32.78 -29.24
N LEU A 87 10.01 33.18 -29.07
CA LEU A 87 11.16 32.28 -28.96
C LEU A 87 11.17 31.52 -27.62
N ILE A 88 10.79 32.18 -26.51
CA ILE A 88 10.58 31.50 -25.22
C ILE A 88 9.44 30.48 -25.32
N TYR A 89 8.34 30.82 -26.00
CA TYR A 89 7.22 29.90 -26.17
C TYR A 89 7.58 28.67 -27.03
N THR A 90 8.34 28.87 -28.11
CA THR A 90 8.71 27.80 -29.06
C THR A 90 9.89 26.95 -28.61
N SER A 91 10.77 27.45 -27.75
CA SER A 91 11.93 26.69 -27.22
C SER A 91 11.61 25.80 -26.03
N VAL A 92 10.55 26.09 -25.29
CA VAL A 92 10.23 25.42 -24.02
C VAL A 92 9.25 24.25 -24.21
N GLN A 93 9.50 23.11 -23.53
CA GLN A 93 8.64 21.92 -23.60
C GLN A 93 7.19 22.20 -23.17
N ALA A 94 6.22 21.52 -23.79
CA ALA A 94 4.78 21.72 -23.56
C ALA A 94 4.33 21.62 -22.09
N LYS A 95 4.98 20.76 -21.29
CA LYS A 95 4.63 20.54 -19.87
C LYS A 95 5.22 21.59 -18.92
N ASN A 96 6.12 22.45 -19.40
CA ASN A 96 6.78 23.45 -18.56
C ASN A 96 5.83 24.64 -18.27
N PRO A 97 5.63 25.03 -16.99
CA PRO A 97 4.80 26.19 -16.64
C PRO A 97 5.20 27.51 -17.30
N LEU A 98 6.47 27.68 -17.67
CA LEU A 98 6.98 28.88 -18.32
C LEU A 98 6.36 29.11 -19.70
N ARG A 99 6.13 28.03 -20.45
CA ARG A 99 5.44 28.08 -21.75
C ARG A 99 4.01 28.58 -21.61
N ARG A 100 3.29 28.15 -20.58
CA ARG A 100 1.92 28.62 -20.28
C ARG A 100 1.92 30.11 -19.90
N ALA A 101 2.92 30.57 -19.16
CA ALA A 101 3.09 32.00 -18.86
C ALA A 101 3.35 32.82 -20.13
N ALA A 102 4.20 32.33 -21.04
CA ALA A 102 4.47 32.99 -22.32
C ALA A 102 3.22 33.04 -23.22
N ALA A 103 2.46 31.95 -23.30
CA ALA A 103 1.19 31.91 -24.03
C ALA A 103 0.17 32.91 -23.48
N SER A 104 0.08 33.03 -22.16
CA SER A 104 -0.76 34.02 -21.48
C SER A 104 -0.32 35.45 -21.80
N ALA A 105 0.98 35.74 -21.75
CA ALA A 105 1.52 37.07 -22.07
C ALA A 105 1.28 37.44 -23.54
N LEU A 106 1.46 36.51 -24.47
CA LEU A 106 1.15 36.69 -25.89
C LEU A 106 -0.36 36.88 -26.13
N SER A 107 -1.23 36.28 -25.32
CA SER A 107 -2.68 36.47 -25.40
C SER A 107 -3.14 37.84 -24.88
N SER A 108 -2.33 38.48 -24.03
CA SER A 108 -2.58 39.84 -23.51
C SER A 108 -2.25 40.95 -24.51
N VAL A 109 -1.75 40.62 -25.70
CA VAL A 109 -1.44 41.60 -26.75
C VAL A 109 -2.74 42.24 -27.28
N PRO A 110 -2.83 43.60 -27.33
CA PRO A 110 -3.98 44.32 -27.85
C PRO A 110 -4.34 43.92 -29.29
N GLN A 111 -5.63 43.96 -29.64
CA GLN A 111 -6.12 43.50 -30.95
C GLN A 111 -5.42 44.18 -32.15
N CYS A 112 -5.05 45.45 -32.04
CA CYS A 112 -4.32 46.18 -33.08
C CYS A 112 -2.90 45.63 -33.32
N LEU A 113 -2.27 45.03 -32.31
CA LEU A 113 -0.90 44.52 -32.36
C LEU A 113 -0.81 42.98 -32.51
N GLN A 114 -1.95 42.27 -32.41
CA GLN A 114 -2.01 40.81 -32.58
C GLN A 114 -1.49 40.35 -33.95
N GLY A 115 -1.59 41.20 -34.98
CA GLY A 115 -0.97 40.95 -36.28
C GLY A 115 0.53 40.74 -36.16
N ARG A 116 1.25 41.67 -35.54
CA ARG A 116 2.71 41.63 -35.37
C ARG A 116 3.15 40.48 -34.48
N ALA A 117 2.42 40.22 -33.39
CA ALA A 117 2.71 39.10 -32.50
C ALA A 117 2.56 37.73 -33.21
N ALA A 118 1.58 37.62 -34.11
CA ALA A 118 1.43 36.44 -34.96
C ALA A 118 2.58 36.31 -36.00
N ASP A 119 3.12 37.42 -36.51
CA ASP A 119 4.29 37.40 -37.43
C ASP A 119 5.54 36.88 -36.72
N SER A 120 5.85 37.41 -35.53
CA SER A 120 6.98 36.93 -34.73
C SER A 120 6.86 35.45 -34.39
N LEU A 121 5.66 35.01 -33.96
CA LEU A 121 5.42 33.61 -33.65
C LEU A 121 5.51 32.71 -34.90
N SER A 122 5.05 33.20 -36.05
CA SER A 122 5.17 32.48 -37.32
C SER A 122 6.63 32.32 -37.76
N SER A 123 7.45 33.37 -37.62
CA SER A 123 8.87 33.30 -37.96
C SER A 123 9.56 32.21 -37.13
N CYS A 124 9.39 32.23 -35.80
CA CYS A 124 10.00 31.23 -34.93
C CYS A 124 9.53 29.81 -35.24
N LEU A 125 8.25 29.63 -35.58
CA LEU A 125 7.68 28.30 -35.87
C LEU A 125 8.12 27.80 -37.25
N SER A 126 8.28 28.68 -38.25
CA SER A 126 8.85 28.36 -39.56
C SER A 126 10.30 27.88 -39.45
N ASP A 127 11.09 28.52 -38.59
CA ASP A 127 12.46 28.08 -38.28
C ASP A 127 12.47 26.68 -37.65
N CYS A 128 11.51 26.39 -36.77
CA CYS A 128 11.35 25.06 -36.16
C CYS A 128 10.94 23.98 -37.18
N LEU A 129 10.12 24.34 -38.17
CA LEU A 129 9.67 23.42 -39.24
C LEU A 129 10.79 23.14 -40.26
N SER A 130 11.71 24.08 -40.44
CA SER A 130 12.81 23.99 -41.41
C SER A 130 14.06 23.29 -40.87
N SER A 131 14.09 22.97 -39.57
CA SER A 131 15.21 22.29 -38.91
C SER A 131 15.39 20.85 -39.41
N PRO A 132 16.59 20.44 -39.89
CA PRO A 132 16.85 19.08 -40.36
C PRO A 132 17.05 18.05 -39.23
N SER A 133 17.07 18.50 -37.96
CA SER A 133 17.45 17.65 -36.83
C SER A 133 16.29 16.76 -36.35
N SER A 134 16.48 15.43 -36.47
CA SER A 134 15.48 14.44 -36.07
C SER A 134 15.06 14.49 -34.60
N GLU A 135 15.95 14.99 -33.74
CA GLU A 135 15.76 15.06 -32.29
C GLU A 135 14.79 16.18 -31.89
N GLN A 136 14.63 17.21 -32.73
CA GLN A 136 13.72 18.34 -32.48
C GLN A 136 12.28 18.04 -32.94
N HIS A 137 12.05 17.03 -33.77
CA HIS A 137 10.72 16.72 -34.32
C HIS A 137 9.63 16.52 -33.23
N PRO A 138 9.85 15.75 -32.14
CA PRO A 138 8.82 15.60 -31.10
C PRO A 138 8.44 16.94 -30.45
N HIS A 139 9.43 17.81 -30.24
CA HIS A 139 9.24 19.14 -29.66
C HIS A 139 8.50 20.09 -30.59
N THR A 140 8.78 20.04 -31.91
CA THR A 140 8.03 20.79 -32.92
C THR A 140 6.58 20.32 -33.01
N ILE A 141 6.33 19.00 -32.97
CA ILE A 141 4.98 18.41 -32.97
C ILE A 141 4.18 18.84 -31.74
N ASP A 142 4.77 18.76 -30.54
CA ASP A 142 4.16 19.24 -29.30
C ASP A 142 3.88 20.75 -29.35
N THR A 143 4.73 21.49 -30.06
CA THR A 143 4.57 22.93 -30.23
C THR A 143 3.42 23.30 -31.15
N ILE A 144 3.25 22.58 -32.25
CA ILE A 144 2.07 22.72 -33.13
C ILE A 144 0.79 22.36 -32.36
N ALA A 145 0.80 21.26 -31.59
CA ALA A 145 -0.35 20.86 -30.79
C ALA A 145 -0.74 21.94 -29.77
N SER A 146 0.24 22.49 -29.05
CA SER A 146 0.04 23.55 -28.06
C SER A 146 -0.48 24.85 -28.68
N CYS A 147 -0.14 25.15 -29.94
CA CYS A 147 -0.69 26.31 -30.65
C CYS A 147 -2.18 26.17 -30.98
N LEU A 148 -2.66 24.94 -31.21
CA LEU A 148 -4.06 24.65 -31.55
C LEU A 148 -4.93 24.33 -30.32
N ASP A 149 -4.32 24.12 -29.17
CA ASP A 149 -4.99 23.79 -27.91
C ASP A 149 -5.39 25.06 -27.13
N GLY A 150 -6.51 25.69 -27.55
CA GLY A 150 -7.12 26.81 -26.82
C GLY A 150 -6.33 28.13 -26.85
N PHE A 151 -5.30 28.25 -27.69
CA PHE A 151 -4.48 29.46 -27.83
C PHE A 151 -4.82 30.20 -29.14
N HIS A 152 -5.69 31.21 -29.08
CA HIS A 152 -6.18 31.93 -30.27
C HIS A 152 -5.08 32.59 -31.11
N LEU A 153 -4.02 33.14 -30.50
CA LEU A 153 -2.89 33.69 -31.25
C LEU A 153 -2.06 32.59 -31.93
N GLY A 154 -1.95 31.41 -31.30
CA GLY A 154 -1.33 30.23 -31.89
C GLY A 154 -2.12 29.68 -33.08
N GLU A 155 -3.43 29.61 -32.97
CA GLU A 155 -4.34 29.26 -34.07
C GLU A 155 -4.24 30.29 -35.21
N ARG A 156 -4.21 31.59 -34.89
CA ARG A 156 -3.96 32.66 -35.87
C ARG A 156 -2.57 32.57 -36.48
N CYS A 157 -1.53 32.20 -35.74
CA CYS A 157 -0.17 32.01 -36.24
C CYS A 157 -0.10 30.86 -37.25
N ILE A 158 -0.70 29.71 -36.93
CA ILE A 158 -0.84 28.59 -37.87
C ILE A 158 -1.62 29.03 -39.11
N ASN A 159 -2.62 29.89 -38.92
CA ASN A 159 -3.37 30.54 -40.01
C ASN A 159 -2.65 31.75 -40.65
N LYS A 160 -1.48 32.22 -40.18
CA LYS A 160 -0.78 33.42 -40.72
C LYS A 160 0.56 33.09 -41.36
N LEU A 161 1.24 32.03 -40.91
CA LEU A 161 2.30 31.31 -41.64
C LEU A 161 1.94 31.08 -43.13
N LEU A 162 0.63 31.14 -43.45
CA LEU A 162 0.04 31.11 -44.78
C LEU A 162 0.48 32.24 -45.76
N LEU A 163 1.06 33.37 -45.33
CA LEU A 163 1.32 34.54 -46.20
C LEU A 163 2.80 34.79 -46.57
N GLN A 164 3.76 34.41 -45.72
CA GLN A 164 5.16 34.88 -45.85
C GLN A 164 6.03 34.02 -46.79
N GLY A 165 5.79 32.72 -46.89
CA GLY A 165 6.65 31.79 -47.67
C GLY A 165 6.42 31.79 -49.19
N LEU A 166 5.34 32.38 -49.70
CA LEU A 166 5.08 32.52 -51.14
C LEU A 166 5.76 33.75 -51.74
N PHE A 167 6.06 34.77 -50.94
CA PHE A 167 6.65 36.03 -51.43
C PHE A 167 8.09 35.84 -51.96
N GLU A 168 8.86 34.91 -51.40
CA GLU A 168 10.23 34.64 -51.90
C GLU A 168 10.26 33.82 -53.18
N LYS A 169 9.28 32.94 -53.44
CA LYS A 169 9.20 32.19 -54.70
C LYS A 169 8.49 32.94 -55.82
N PHE A 170 7.64 33.92 -55.51
CA PHE A 170 6.95 34.73 -56.52
C PHE A 170 7.75 35.95 -57.01
N LYS A 171 8.92 36.23 -56.43
CA LYS A 171 9.79 37.33 -56.88
C LYS A 171 10.44 37.09 -58.25
N GLU A 172 10.33 35.89 -58.82
CA GLU A 172 10.84 35.54 -60.16
C GLU A 172 9.79 35.62 -61.29
N PHE A 173 8.54 36.00 -61.01
CA PHE A 173 7.51 36.18 -62.04
C PHE A 173 6.90 37.59 -61.99
N GLU A 174 7.63 38.57 -62.53
CA GLU A 174 7.02 39.81 -62.99
C GLU A 174 6.25 39.53 -64.30
N GLU A 175 4.93 39.34 -64.19
CA GLU A 175 3.89 39.72 -65.15
C GLU A 175 2.63 38.87 -64.92
N PHE A 176 1.65 39.40 -64.17
CA PHE A 176 0.27 39.61 -64.65
C PHE A 176 -0.64 40.08 -63.51
N SER A 177 -1.28 41.20 -63.76
CA SER A 177 -2.34 41.81 -62.99
C SER A 177 -3.66 41.04 -63.15
N LEU A 178 -4.07 40.27 -62.14
CA LEU A 178 -5.48 39.87 -61.95
C LEU A 178 -5.79 39.62 -60.46
N CYS A 179 -5.83 40.71 -59.71
CA CYS A 179 -6.29 40.77 -58.33
C CYS A 179 -7.82 40.62 -58.26
N ARG A 180 -8.29 39.46 -57.75
CA ARG A 180 -9.38 39.31 -56.75
C ARG A 180 -9.86 37.85 -56.56
N LEU A 181 -9.48 36.90 -57.42
CA LEU A 181 -9.82 35.47 -57.24
C LEU A 181 -8.78 34.63 -56.46
N ASN A 182 -7.60 35.19 -56.15
CA ASN A 182 -6.47 34.46 -55.58
C ASN A 182 -6.27 34.60 -54.07
N PHE A 183 -7.05 35.44 -53.36
CA PHE A 183 -6.88 35.59 -51.90
C PHE A 183 -7.36 34.34 -51.13
N ILE A 184 -8.37 33.64 -51.65
CA ILE A 184 -8.85 32.37 -51.07
C ILE A 184 -7.89 31.21 -51.40
N LYS A 185 -7.25 31.20 -52.58
CA LYS A 185 -6.26 30.17 -52.96
C LYS A 185 -4.93 30.28 -52.19
N VAL A 186 -4.52 31.48 -51.76
CA VAL A 186 -3.26 31.69 -51.04
C VAL A 186 -3.36 31.28 -49.56
N SER A 187 -4.53 31.45 -48.93
CA SER A 187 -4.78 30.92 -47.57
C SER A 187 -4.83 29.39 -47.53
N LEU A 188 -5.08 28.72 -48.66
CA LEU A 188 -5.14 27.25 -48.72
C LEU A 188 -3.77 26.55 -48.76
N CYS A 189 -2.70 27.18 -49.25
CA CYS A 189 -1.44 26.48 -49.57
C CYS A 189 -0.61 25.96 -48.38
N PHE A 190 -0.87 26.37 -47.13
CA PHE A 190 0.09 26.21 -46.03
C PHE A 190 -0.37 25.37 -44.83
N VAL A 191 -1.68 25.09 -44.67
CA VAL A 191 -2.13 23.88 -43.93
C VAL A 191 -1.41 22.65 -44.49
N PHE A 192 -1.13 22.66 -45.80
CA PHE A 192 -0.30 21.65 -46.46
C PHE A 192 1.14 21.59 -45.98
N ILE A 193 1.79 22.69 -45.59
CA ILE A 193 3.17 22.63 -45.10
C ILE A 193 3.22 21.92 -43.75
N VAL A 194 2.32 22.26 -42.83
CA VAL A 194 2.24 21.61 -41.52
C VAL A 194 1.85 20.13 -41.68
N LEU A 195 0.84 19.83 -42.50
CA LEU A 195 0.43 18.45 -42.77
C LEU A 195 1.52 17.65 -43.50
N LYS A 196 2.25 18.26 -44.43
CA LYS A 196 3.39 17.64 -45.13
C LYS A 196 4.55 17.37 -44.18
N PHE A 197 4.89 18.33 -43.32
CA PHE A 197 5.89 18.12 -42.27
C PHE A 197 5.49 16.96 -41.35
N ILE A 198 4.25 16.93 -40.86
CA ILE A 198 3.78 15.82 -40.02
C ILE A 198 3.81 14.49 -40.80
N CYS A 199 3.47 14.51 -42.09
CA CYS A 199 3.56 13.33 -42.97
C CYS A 199 4.99 12.81 -43.09
N GLU A 200 5.98 13.69 -43.30
CA GLU A 200 7.40 13.34 -43.38
C GLU A 200 7.93 12.81 -42.04
N VAL A 201 7.53 13.43 -40.93
CA VAL A 201 7.86 12.98 -39.57
C VAL A 201 7.27 11.59 -39.30
N LEU A 202 6.01 11.36 -39.65
CA LEU A 202 5.36 10.05 -39.50
C LEU A 202 6.03 8.98 -40.36
N HIS A 203 6.38 9.27 -41.62
CA HIS A 203 7.14 8.33 -42.47
C HIS A 203 8.48 7.95 -41.81
N LYS A 204 9.19 8.93 -41.26
CA LYS A 204 10.46 8.70 -40.57
C LYS A 204 10.28 7.83 -39.33
N TYR A 205 9.24 8.08 -38.53
CA TYR A 205 8.94 7.25 -37.36
C TYR A 205 8.57 5.82 -37.74
N LEU A 206 7.77 5.63 -38.79
CA LEU A 206 7.41 4.30 -39.31
C LEU A 206 8.66 3.52 -39.74
N GLN A 207 9.57 4.15 -40.47
CA GLN A 207 10.85 3.53 -40.88
C GLN A 207 11.77 3.21 -39.68
N GLN A 208 11.75 4.04 -38.64
CA GLN A 208 12.55 3.80 -37.43
C GLN A 208 12.00 2.65 -36.57
N ASN A 209 10.69 2.38 -36.63
CA ASN A 209 10.07 1.34 -35.82
C ASN A 209 10.66 -0.05 -36.11
N SER A 210 10.79 -0.42 -37.40
CA SER A 210 11.35 -1.71 -37.80
C SER A 210 12.81 -1.90 -37.38
N GLY A 211 13.58 -0.80 -37.27
CA GLY A 211 14.98 -0.83 -36.83
C GLY A 211 15.17 -0.87 -35.30
N LEU A 212 14.10 -0.67 -34.52
CA LEU A 212 14.13 -0.64 -33.06
C LEU A 212 13.55 -1.91 -32.40
N ALA A 213 13.23 -2.93 -33.20
CA ALA A 213 12.77 -4.23 -32.71
C ALA A 213 13.72 -4.79 -31.63
N GLY A 214 13.16 -5.18 -30.48
CA GLY A 214 13.90 -5.68 -29.31
C GLY A 214 14.44 -4.60 -28.35
N ARG A 215 14.35 -3.31 -28.69
CA ARG A 215 14.70 -2.18 -27.79
C ARG A 215 13.45 -1.54 -27.19
N HIS A 216 12.81 -2.23 -26.26
CA HIS A 216 11.49 -1.86 -25.73
C HIS A 216 11.35 -0.42 -25.21
N ILE A 217 12.40 0.17 -24.60
CA ILE A 217 12.34 1.55 -24.10
C ILE A 217 12.31 2.56 -25.25
N ALA A 218 13.20 2.39 -26.24
CA ALA A 218 13.27 3.27 -27.40
C ALA A 218 12.02 3.13 -28.27
N GLN A 219 11.52 1.89 -28.44
CA GLN A 219 10.28 1.62 -29.13
C GLN A 219 9.09 2.28 -28.41
N ALA A 220 8.99 2.18 -27.08
CA ALA A 220 7.93 2.86 -26.32
C ALA A 220 7.98 4.40 -26.45
N GLN A 221 9.17 5.00 -26.49
CA GLN A 221 9.34 6.43 -26.75
C GLN A 221 8.88 6.80 -28.16
N LEU A 222 9.28 6.03 -29.18
CA LEU A 222 8.82 6.21 -30.55
C LEU A 222 7.30 6.10 -30.68
N MET A 223 6.68 5.14 -29.98
CA MET A 223 5.23 4.95 -29.96
C MET A 223 4.50 6.17 -29.37
N GLN A 224 5.05 6.79 -28.32
CA GLN A 224 4.52 8.04 -27.77
C GLN A 224 4.67 9.22 -28.74
N SER A 225 5.81 9.33 -29.42
CA SER A 225 6.03 10.35 -30.46
C SER A 225 5.09 10.16 -31.65
N CYS A 226 4.85 8.92 -32.07
CA CYS A 226 3.85 8.58 -33.09
C CYS A 226 2.44 8.97 -32.64
N LEU A 227 2.06 8.63 -31.40
CA LEU A 227 0.76 9.00 -30.84
C LEU A 227 0.55 10.52 -30.85
N ALA A 228 1.58 11.28 -30.44
CA ALA A 228 1.55 12.73 -30.46
C ALA A 228 1.39 13.27 -31.89
N ALA A 229 2.20 12.79 -32.84
CA ALA A 229 2.13 13.21 -34.24
C ALA A 229 0.75 12.94 -34.87
N VAL A 230 0.17 11.76 -34.65
CA VAL A 230 -1.18 11.43 -35.15
C VAL A 230 -2.23 12.35 -34.51
N LYS A 231 -2.20 12.56 -33.19
CA LYS A 231 -3.14 13.49 -32.52
C LYS A 231 -3.00 14.93 -33.02
N THR A 232 -1.78 15.41 -33.21
CA THR A 232 -1.51 16.75 -33.73
C THR A 232 -2.06 16.88 -35.15
N SER A 233 -1.86 15.87 -36.01
CA SER A 233 -2.44 15.89 -37.36
C SER A 233 -3.98 15.89 -37.35
N MET A 234 -4.62 15.13 -36.45
CA MET A 234 -6.07 15.17 -36.28
C MET A 234 -6.56 16.55 -35.84
N LEU A 235 -5.86 17.19 -34.89
CA LEU A 235 -6.22 18.52 -34.41
C LEU A 235 -6.10 19.58 -35.52
N VAL A 236 -5.06 19.49 -36.35
CA VAL A 236 -4.91 20.33 -37.55
C VAL A 236 -6.09 20.12 -38.51
N LEU A 237 -6.47 18.86 -38.77
CA LEU A 237 -7.60 18.54 -39.65
C LEU A 237 -8.93 19.10 -39.10
N GLN A 238 -9.22 18.89 -37.82
CA GLN A 238 -10.45 19.38 -37.16
C GLN A 238 -10.59 20.91 -37.19
N ARG A 239 -9.47 21.65 -37.11
CA ARG A 239 -9.49 23.12 -37.16
C ARG A 239 -9.47 23.69 -38.58
N SER A 240 -9.28 22.85 -39.60
CA SER A 240 -9.16 23.26 -41.01
C SER A 240 -10.25 22.70 -41.93
N GLU A 241 -11.35 22.16 -41.40
CA GLU A 241 -12.42 21.49 -42.17
C GLU A 241 -12.97 22.30 -43.35
N GLY A 242 -13.04 23.64 -43.25
CA GLY A 242 -13.49 24.50 -44.35
C GLY A 242 -12.50 24.66 -45.52
N ALA A 243 -11.23 24.28 -45.33
CA ALA A 243 -10.13 24.45 -46.31
C ALA A 243 -9.64 23.12 -46.92
N ILE A 244 -10.03 21.96 -46.36
CA ILE A 244 -9.54 20.64 -46.77
C ILE A 244 -10.06 20.21 -48.15
N GLY A 245 -11.28 20.64 -48.52
CA GLY A 245 -11.89 20.26 -49.81
C GLY A 245 -11.14 20.70 -51.07
N ALA A 246 -10.22 21.67 -50.98
CA ALA A 246 -9.40 22.14 -52.10
C ALA A 246 -7.90 21.78 -51.96
N ALA A 247 -7.59 20.78 -51.13
CA ALA A 247 -6.26 20.23 -50.93
C ALA A 247 -5.69 19.43 -52.11
N PRO A 248 -4.36 19.44 -52.36
CA PRO A 248 -3.74 18.49 -53.25
C PRO A 248 -3.88 17.05 -52.69
N PRO A 249 -4.38 16.11 -53.49
CA PRO A 249 -4.66 14.74 -53.05
C PRO A 249 -3.40 13.96 -52.63
N GLU A 250 -2.21 14.37 -53.08
CA GLU A 250 -0.94 13.71 -52.76
C GLU A 250 -0.56 13.80 -51.27
N SER A 251 -0.72 14.97 -50.65
CA SER A 251 -0.33 15.17 -49.24
C SER A 251 -1.30 14.50 -48.27
N LEU A 252 -2.61 14.60 -48.54
CA LEU A 252 -3.64 13.89 -47.76
C LEU A 252 -3.55 12.37 -47.98
N GLY A 253 -3.25 11.93 -49.20
CA GLY A 253 -2.99 10.53 -49.52
C GLY A 253 -1.76 9.96 -48.81
N GLY A 254 -0.70 10.77 -48.64
CA GLY A 254 0.49 10.39 -47.87
C GLY A 254 0.17 10.20 -46.38
N LEU A 255 -0.56 11.13 -45.78
CA LEU A 255 -1.01 11.01 -44.38
C LEU A 255 -1.93 9.81 -44.17
N LEU A 256 -2.89 9.60 -45.07
CA LEU A 256 -3.77 8.43 -45.03
C LEU A 256 -2.96 7.13 -45.11
N SER A 257 -1.93 7.08 -45.95
CA SER A 257 -1.05 5.91 -46.06
C SER A 257 -0.31 5.63 -44.74
N CYS A 258 0.17 6.67 -44.05
CA CYS A 258 0.76 6.53 -42.72
C CYS A 258 -0.26 5.98 -41.71
N TYR A 259 -1.48 6.51 -41.68
CA TYR A 259 -2.51 6.03 -40.75
C TYR A 259 -2.90 4.58 -41.03
N ILE A 260 -3.05 4.21 -42.30
CA ILE A 260 -3.35 2.84 -42.72
C ILE A 260 -2.21 1.90 -42.29
N HIS A 261 -0.95 2.27 -42.53
CA HIS A 261 0.20 1.47 -42.10
C HIS A 261 0.20 1.25 -40.57
N ILE A 262 0.01 2.31 -39.79
CA ILE A 262 -0.08 2.23 -38.33
C ILE A 262 -1.26 1.34 -37.89
N LEU A 263 -2.38 1.42 -38.60
CA LEU A 263 -3.60 0.68 -38.30
C LEU A 263 -3.47 -0.82 -38.59
N THR A 264 -2.73 -1.19 -39.64
CA THR A 264 -2.51 -2.59 -40.06
C THR A 264 -1.29 -3.25 -39.44
N ASP A 265 -0.40 -2.49 -38.81
CA ASP A 265 0.82 -3.02 -38.18
C ASP A 265 0.54 -3.38 -36.71
N GLU A 266 0.51 -4.68 -36.41
CA GLU A 266 0.24 -5.23 -35.06
C GLU A 266 1.37 -4.95 -34.04
N GLU A 267 2.55 -4.48 -34.47
CA GLU A 267 3.64 -4.10 -33.55
C GLU A 267 3.37 -2.76 -32.84
N PHE A 268 2.44 -1.96 -33.34
CA PHE A 268 2.06 -0.69 -32.70
C PHE A 268 1.17 -0.92 -31.47
N ILE A 269 1.40 -0.12 -30.43
CA ILE A 269 0.52 -0.16 -29.24
C ILE A 269 -0.92 0.22 -29.61
N GLN A 270 -1.88 -0.44 -29.00
CA GLN A 270 -3.32 -0.27 -29.28
C GLN A 270 -3.79 1.19 -29.19
N ALA A 271 -3.19 2.00 -28.31
CA ALA A 271 -3.52 3.42 -28.20
C ALA A 271 -3.19 4.22 -29.48
N VAL A 272 -2.09 3.87 -30.16
CA VAL A 272 -1.66 4.50 -31.42
C VAL A 272 -2.55 3.99 -32.56
N GLN A 273 -2.77 2.68 -32.66
CA GLN A 273 -3.65 2.07 -33.67
C GLN A 273 -5.09 2.60 -33.58
N SER A 274 -5.64 2.68 -32.36
CA SER A 274 -6.95 3.27 -32.10
C SER A 274 -7.02 4.75 -32.49
N THR A 275 -5.94 5.51 -32.31
CA THR A 275 -5.90 6.92 -32.70
C THR A 275 -5.77 7.06 -34.21
N ALA A 276 -5.02 6.18 -34.87
CA ALA A 276 -4.96 6.10 -36.32
C ALA A 276 -6.34 5.75 -36.93
N GLY A 277 -7.09 4.82 -36.33
CA GLY A 277 -8.47 4.53 -36.72
C GLY A 277 -9.39 5.76 -36.64
N MET A 278 -9.28 6.55 -35.57
CA MET A 278 -9.97 7.86 -35.49
C MET A 278 -9.49 8.83 -36.58
N ALA A 279 -8.19 8.92 -36.84
CA ALA A 279 -7.62 9.82 -37.85
C ALA A 279 -8.09 9.47 -39.28
N VAL A 280 -8.20 8.17 -39.63
CA VAL A 280 -8.72 7.71 -40.92
C VAL A 280 -10.17 8.20 -41.12
N VAL A 281 -11.05 7.94 -40.15
CA VAL A 281 -12.46 8.34 -40.25
C VAL A 281 -12.61 9.87 -40.29
N LEU A 282 -11.85 10.58 -39.46
CA LEU A 282 -11.83 12.04 -39.46
C LEU A 282 -11.40 12.60 -40.83
N LEU A 283 -10.38 12.02 -41.47
CA LEU A 283 -9.91 12.46 -42.77
C LEU A 283 -10.97 12.21 -43.86
N ILE A 284 -11.62 11.04 -43.86
CA ILE A 284 -12.72 10.72 -44.79
C ILE A 284 -13.85 11.75 -44.63
N ARG A 285 -14.28 12.01 -43.39
CA ARG A 285 -15.29 13.02 -43.07
C ARG A 285 -14.86 14.43 -43.52
N SER A 286 -13.60 14.80 -43.29
CA SER A 286 -13.09 16.13 -43.65
C SER A 286 -13.03 16.35 -45.16
N VAL A 287 -12.82 15.29 -45.95
CA VAL A 287 -12.75 15.36 -47.42
C VAL A 287 -14.14 15.32 -48.05
N MET A 288 -15.04 14.47 -47.55
CA MET A 288 -16.35 14.21 -48.15
C MET A 288 -17.50 15.01 -47.51
N GLY A 289 -17.24 15.71 -46.39
CA GLY A 289 -18.27 16.41 -45.61
C GLY A 289 -19.02 15.50 -44.64
N ALA A 290 -20.25 15.88 -44.29
CA ALA A 290 -21.11 15.13 -43.34
C ALA A 290 -22.29 14.41 -44.00
N GLY A 291 -22.19 14.08 -45.30
CA GLY A 291 -23.25 13.43 -46.07
C GLY A 291 -23.41 11.92 -45.80
N ASP A 292 -24.49 11.33 -46.33
CA ASP A 292 -24.80 9.88 -46.26
C ASP A 292 -23.70 9.01 -46.92
N GLU A 293 -23.00 9.55 -47.91
CA GLU A 293 -21.90 8.89 -48.62
C GLU A 293 -20.73 8.51 -47.69
N VAL A 294 -20.47 9.30 -46.63
CA VAL A 294 -19.42 9.00 -45.65
C VAL A 294 -19.75 7.71 -44.89
N ALA A 295 -21.01 7.52 -44.53
CA ALA A 295 -21.45 6.32 -43.83
C ALA A 295 -21.31 5.07 -44.72
N SER A 296 -21.59 5.19 -46.03
CA SER A 296 -21.36 4.11 -47.00
C SER A 296 -19.88 3.73 -47.11
N VAL A 297 -18.97 4.72 -47.22
CA VAL A 297 -17.53 4.46 -47.32
C VAL A 297 -17.03 3.80 -46.04
N VAL A 298 -17.37 4.33 -44.87
CA VAL A 298 -16.96 3.75 -43.58
C VAL A 298 -17.53 2.34 -43.38
N SER A 299 -18.79 2.09 -43.77
CA SER A 299 -19.40 0.76 -43.72
C SER A 299 -18.67 -0.25 -44.60
N SER A 300 -18.25 0.17 -45.80
CA SER A 300 -17.46 -0.65 -46.73
C SER A 300 -16.09 -1.00 -46.14
N LEU A 301 -15.43 -0.02 -45.52
CA LEU A 301 -14.18 -0.24 -44.78
C LEU A 301 -14.36 -1.17 -43.59
N LEU A 302 -15.46 -1.08 -42.85
CA LEU A 302 -15.73 -2.01 -41.73
C LEU A 302 -15.97 -3.44 -42.22
N ARG A 303 -16.67 -3.63 -43.34
CA ARG A 303 -16.88 -4.95 -43.96
C ARG A 303 -15.64 -5.51 -44.64
N GLY A 304 -14.65 -4.65 -44.94
CA GLY A 304 -13.49 -5.03 -45.75
C GLY A 304 -13.86 -5.31 -47.20
N ALA A 305 -14.92 -4.66 -47.71
CA ALA A 305 -15.42 -4.86 -49.05
C ALA A 305 -15.05 -3.65 -49.93
N ALA A 306 -14.50 -3.91 -51.11
CA ALA A 306 -14.32 -2.91 -52.15
C ALA A 306 -15.65 -2.29 -52.68
N PRO A 307 -16.74 -3.07 -52.89
CA PRO A 307 -18.00 -2.48 -53.35
C PRO A 307 -18.60 -1.57 -52.27
N GLY A 308 -18.79 -0.28 -52.61
CA GLY A 308 -19.28 0.77 -51.71
C GLY A 308 -18.28 1.91 -51.44
N LEU A 309 -17.04 1.80 -51.93
CA LEU A 309 -16.09 2.92 -52.02
C LEU A 309 -16.40 3.83 -53.22
N ASP A 310 -17.31 3.48 -54.12
CA ASP A 310 -17.58 4.18 -55.39
C ASP A 310 -17.99 5.65 -55.21
N SER A 311 -18.56 6.01 -54.06
CA SER A 311 -18.91 7.39 -53.69
C SER A 311 -17.72 8.26 -53.28
N ALA A 312 -16.57 7.65 -52.95
CA ALA A 312 -15.36 8.38 -52.57
C ALA A 312 -14.60 8.91 -53.81
N PRO A 313 -13.79 10.00 -53.67
CA PRO A 313 -12.87 10.41 -54.71
C PRO A 313 -11.87 9.29 -55.09
N ARG A 314 -11.52 9.14 -56.38
CA ARG A 314 -10.64 8.06 -56.89
C ARG A 314 -9.33 7.88 -56.10
N TRP A 315 -8.71 8.98 -55.66
CA TRP A 315 -7.45 8.90 -54.89
C TRP A 315 -7.67 8.29 -53.49
N LEU A 316 -8.83 8.52 -52.88
CA LEU A 316 -9.20 7.98 -51.57
C LEU A 316 -9.51 6.49 -51.71
N GLN A 317 -10.25 6.11 -52.76
CA GLN A 317 -10.55 4.72 -53.11
C GLN A 317 -9.26 3.87 -53.22
N LEU A 318 -8.33 4.32 -54.06
CA LEU A 318 -7.04 3.64 -54.31
C LEU A 318 -6.20 3.42 -53.04
N ARG A 319 -6.26 4.35 -52.08
CA ARG A 319 -5.51 4.24 -50.83
C ARG A 319 -6.22 3.36 -49.80
N CYS A 320 -7.53 3.43 -49.74
CA CYS A 320 -8.36 2.63 -48.86
C CYS A 320 -8.51 1.16 -49.29
N GLU A 321 -8.23 0.83 -50.55
CA GLU A 321 -8.26 -0.56 -51.06
C GLU A 321 -7.34 -1.49 -50.25
N ALA A 322 -6.23 -0.97 -49.71
CA ALA A 322 -5.34 -1.71 -48.81
C ALA A 322 -6.07 -2.27 -47.56
N LEU A 323 -7.08 -1.55 -47.06
CA LEU A 323 -7.91 -1.96 -45.91
C LEU A 323 -9.03 -2.96 -46.28
N CYS A 324 -9.25 -3.20 -47.58
CA CYS A 324 -10.27 -4.11 -48.13
C CYS A 324 -9.68 -5.47 -48.55
N THR A 325 -8.44 -5.76 -48.16
CA THR A 325 -7.77 -7.02 -48.49
C THR A 325 -8.20 -8.15 -47.54
N SER A 326 -8.29 -9.38 -48.06
CA SER A 326 -8.77 -10.56 -47.31
C SER A 326 -7.87 -11.03 -46.15
N GLY A 327 -6.67 -10.44 -46.01
CA GLY A 327 -5.67 -10.79 -44.98
C GLY A 327 -5.43 -9.69 -43.93
N ARG A 328 -6.34 -8.72 -43.79
CA ARG A 328 -6.16 -7.62 -42.83
C ARG A 328 -6.28 -8.11 -41.36
N PRO A 329 -5.54 -7.50 -40.42
CA PRO A 329 -5.68 -7.82 -39.00
C PRO A 329 -7.12 -7.58 -38.49
N PRO A 330 -7.64 -8.44 -37.60
CA PRO A 330 -8.98 -8.28 -37.03
C PRO A 330 -9.11 -6.95 -36.26
N GLY A 331 -8.03 -6.47 -35.64
CA GLY A 331 -8.00 -5.20 -34.92
C GLY A 331 -8.33 -3.96 -35.76
N VAL A 332 -8.16 -4.02 -37.09
CA VAL A 332 -8.48 -2.90 -37.99
C VAL A 332 -9.95 -2.50 -37.88
N ALA A 333 -10.87 -3.47 -37.89
CA ALA A 333 -12.30 -3.21 -37.78
C ALA A 333 -12.68 -2.64 -36.40
N LEU A 334 -12.03 -3.09 -35.33
CA LEU A 334 -12.21 -2.55 -33.97
C LEU A 334 -11.84 -1.07 -33.89
N TYR A 335 -10.67 -0.70 -34.41
CA TYR A 335 -10.18 0.68 -34.32
C TYR A 335 -10.90 1.62 -35.29
N LEU A 336 -11.32 1.14 -36.47
CA LEU A 336 -12.20 1.89 -37.36
C LEU A 336 -13.59 2.09 -36.74
N SER A 337 -14.13 1.10 -36.04
CA SER A 337 -15.40 1.23 -35.30
C SER A 337 -15.30 2.29 -34.21
N HIS A 338 -14.19 2.31 -33.45
CA HIS A 338 -13.93 3.38 -32.51
C HIS A 338 -13.83 4.74 -33.22
N GLY A 339 -13.16 4.81 -34.38
CA GLY A 339 -13.10 6.00 -35.22
C GLY A 339 -14.47 6.51 -35.66
N ALA A 340 -15.33 5.61 -36.15
CA ALA A 340 -16.70 5.92 -36.57
C ALA A 340 -17.52 6.53 -35.43
N LEU A 341 -17.46 5.89 -34.25
CA LEU A 341 -18.22 6.36 -33.08
C LEU A 341 -17.69 7.68 -32.50
N ALA A 342 -16.37 7.91 -32.55
CA ALA A 342 -15.77 9.09 -31.94
C ALA A 342 -15.77 10.32 -32.86
N MET A 343 -15.58 10.14 -34.18
CA MET A 343 -15.35 11.25 -35.11
C MET A 343 -16.59 11.62 -35.93
N LEU A 344 -17.58 10.74 -36.03
CA LEU A 344 -18.85 11.06 -36.66
C LEU A 344 -19.83 11.65 -35.63
N SER A 345 -20.72 12.54 -36.08
CA SER A 345 -21.70 13.19 -35.20
C SER A 345 -22.97 12.36 -35.11
N TRP A 346 -23.21 11.75 -33.95
CA TRP A 346 -24.38 10.93 -33.65
C TRP A 346 -25.48 11.68 -32.89
N LYS A 347 -25.29 12.99 -32.67
CA LYS A 347 -26.25 13.86 -31.98
C LYS A 347 -27.24 14.44 -32.99
N GLY A 348 -28.53 14.31 -32.71
CA GLY A 348 -29.62 14.82 -33.56
C GLY A 348 -30.10 13.80 -34.61
N SER A 349 -30.90 14.26 -35.58
CA SER A 349 -31.43 13.42 -36.66
C SER A 349 -30.31 12.92 -37.58
N LEU A 350 -30.29 11.61 -37.85
CA LEU A 350 -29.31 11.00 -38.75
C LEU A 350 -29.42 11.56 -40.19
N PRO A 351 -28.31 11.86 -40.88
CA PRO A 351 -28.33 12.47 -42.21
C PRO A 351 -28.96 11.61 -43.33
N GLY A 352 -29.06 10.29 -43.15
CA GLY A 352 -29.62 9.37 -44.15
C GLY A 352 -29.61 7.89 -43.72
N PRO A 353 -30.14 6.97 -44.54
CA PRO A 353 -30.30 5.55 -44.19
C PRO A 353 -28.97 4.80 -44.04
N GLN A 354 -27.90 5.23 -44.70
CA GLN A 354 -26.58 4.58 -44.56
C GLN A 354 -25.99 4.80 -43.15
N TRP A 355 -26.39 5.87 -42.46
CA TRP A 355 -26.02 6.09 -41.06
C TRP A 355 -26.67 5.09 -40.12
N GLU A 356 -27.93 4.71 -40.39
CA GLU A 356 -28.62 3.67 -39.62
C GLU A 356 -27.94 2.31 -39.81
N GLU A 357 -27.62 1.97 -41.06
CA GLU A 357 -26.90 0.75 -41.41
C GLU A 357 -25.52 0.70 -40.74
N LEU A 358 -24.77 1.81 -40.76
CA LEU A 358 -23.48 1.90 -40.08
C LEU A 358 -23.61 1.72 -38.56
N LEU A 359 -24.61 2.35 -37.93
CA LEU A 359 -24.83 2.24 -36.49
C LEU A 359 -25.14 0.79 -36.06
N LEU A 360 -25.88 0.04 -36.88
CA LEU A 360 -26.20 -1.37 -36.62
C LEU A 360 -25.06 -2.32 -36.99
N LEU A 361 -24.25 -1.97 -37.99
CA LEU A 361 -23.09 -2.77 -38.42
C LEU A 361 -21.98 -2.78 -37.36
N VAL A 362 -21.72 -1.65 -36.69
CA VAL A 362 -20.64 -1.54 -35.69
C VAL A 362 -20.72 -2.64 -34.61
N PRO A 363 -21.83 -2.82 -33.86
CA PRO A 363 -21.89 -3.84 -32.82
C PRO A 363 -21.79 -5.26 -33.38
N GLU A 364 -22.35 -5.54 -34.56
CA GLU A 364 -22.19 -6.84 -35.23
C GLU A 364 -20.71 -7.14 -35.51
N THR A 365 -19.98 -6.20 -36.10
CA THR A 365 -18.54 -6.37 -36.36
C THR A 365 -17.72 -6.57 -35.10
N LEU A 366 -18.09 -5.91 -33.99
CA LEU A 366 -17.39 -6.03 -32.71
C LEU A 366 -17.68 -7.37 -32.02
N LEU A 367 -18.91 -7.89 -32.15
CA LEU A 367 -19.29 -9.19 -31.60
C LEU A 367 -18.63 -10.34 -32.36
N ASP A 368 -18.50 -10.23 -33.69
CA ASP A 368 -17.76 -11.21 -34.50
C ASP A 368 -16.27 -11.26 -34.11
N LEU A 369 -15.70 -10.10 -33.77
CA LEU A 369 -14.32 -9.99 -33.29
C LEU A 369 -14.14 -10.63 -31.91
N ASP A 370 -15.12 -10.48 -31.02
CA ASP A 370 -15.06 -11.00 -29.65
C ASP A 370 -14.80 -12.52 -29.60
N VAL A 371 -15.39 -13.28 -30.53
CA VAL A 371 -15.18 -14.74 -30.65
C VAL A 371 -13.73 -15.10 -30.98
N SER A 372 -12.99 -14.18 -31.61
CA SER A 372 -11.61 -14.39 -32.08
C SER A 372 -10.52 -13.86 -31.13
N VAL A 373 -10.89 -12.99 -30.18
CA VAL A 373 -9.94 -12.25 -29.35
C VAL A 373 -9.61 -13.02 -28.07
N LYS A 374 -8.33 -13.40 -27.90
CA LYS A 374 -7.83 -14.05 -26.68
C LYS A 374 -7.10 -13.11 -25.71
N GLU A 375 -6.75 -11.91 -26.17
CA GLU A 375 -5.93 -10.96 -25.42
C GLU A 375 -6.78 -10.01 -24.57
N SER A 376 -6.50 -9.94 -23.26
CA SER A 376 -7.30 -9.13 -22.31
C SER A 376 -7.27 -7.63 -22.58
N SER A 377 -6.20 -7.12 -23.20
CA SER A 377 -6.06 -5.72 -23.64
C SER A 377 -7.09 -5.36 -24.72
N THR A 378 -7.23 -6.23 -25.72
CA THR A 378 -8.18 -6.08 -26.82
C THR A 378 -9.62 -6.22 -26.33
N ALA A 379 -9.90 -7.17 -25.43
CA ALA A 379 -11.22 -7.31 -24.79
C ALA A 379 -11.65 -6.02 -24.07
N MET A 380 -10.71 -5.31 -23.42
CA MET A 380 -10.98 -4.00 -22.80
C MET A 380 -11.36 -2.93 -23.83
N VAL A 381 -10.69 -2.91 -24.99
CA VAL A 381 -11.03 -1.97 -26.07
C VAL A 381 -12.39 -2.31 -26.66
N VAL A 382 -12.69 -3.58 -26.95
CA VAL A 382 -14.01 -4.03 -27.44
C VAL A 382 -15.12 -3.59 -26.48
N ALA A 383 -15.01 -3.89 -25.19
CA ALA A 383 -16.01 -3.51 -24.20
C ALA A 383 -16.20 -1.98 -24.10
N ARG A 384 -15.11 -1.21 -24.20
CA ARG A 384 -15.16 0.25 -24.23
C ARG A 384 -15.86 0.78 -25.49
N VAL A 385 -15.56 0.22 -26.66
CA VAL A 385 -16.14 0.65 -27.94
C VAL A 385 -17.62 0.27 -28.01
N LEU A 386 -18.03 -0.90 -27.53
CA LEU A 386 -19.45 -1.26 -27.39
C LEU A 386 -20.19 -0.31 -26.44
N THR A 387 -19.56 0.09 -25.33
CA THR A 387 -20.16 1.08 -24.43
C THR A 387 -20.29 2.45 -25.10
N LEU A 388 -19.27 2.88 -25.86
CA LEU A 388 -19.33 4.10 -26.67
C LEU A 388 -20.45 4.03 -27.73
N TRP A 389 -20.61 2.88 -28.39
CA TRP A 389 -21.68 2.62 -29.35
C TRP A 389 -23.05 2.78 -28.69
N SER A 390 -23.26 2.16 -27.53
CA SER A 390 -24.54 2.26 -26.83
C SER A 390 -24.87 3.70 -26.42
N GLY A 391 -23.85 4.53 -26.13
CA GLY A 391 -24.00 5.96 -25.93
C GLY A 391 -24.39 6.71 -27.21
N ALA A 392 -23.72 6.43 -28.32
CA ALA A 392 -24.04 7.01 -29.63
C ALA A 392 -25.47 6.63 -30.09
N ALA A 393 -25.86 5.38 -29.90
CA ALA A 393 -27.21 4.90 -30.18
C ALA A 393 -28.26 5.61 -29.30
N LEU A 394 -27.94 5.90 -28.04
CA LEU A 394 -28.81 6.70 -27.17
C LEU A 394 -28.90 8.15 -27.65
N ASP A 395 -27.79 8.78 -28.05
CA ASP A 395 -27.77 10.16 -28.55
C ASP A 395 -28.61 10.33 -29.83
N CYS A 396 -28.65 9.31 -30.70
CA CYS A 396 -29.53 9.27 -31.88
C CYS A 396 -31.03 9.26 -31.51
N LEU A 397 -31.36 8.87 -30.27
CA LEU A 397 -32.73 8.77 -29.76
C LEU A 397 -33.11 9.96 -28.85
N GLN A 398 -32.26 10.98 -28.67
CA GLN A 398 -32.56 12.18 -27.86
C GLN A 398 -33.05 13.36 -28.73
N GLU A 399 -34.37 13.57 -28.81
CA GLU A 399 -35.10 14.87 -28.80
C GLU A 399 -36.55 14.72 -29.32
N GLU A 400 -37.45 15.51 -28.74
CA GLU A 400 -38.93 15.45 -28.77
C GLU A 400 -39.62 15.80 -30.12
N THR A 401 -38.91 15.75 -31.26
CA THR A 401 -39.43 16.28 -32.53
C THR A 401 -39.24 15.41 -33.78
N GLY A 402 -38.70 14.19 -33.67
CA GLY A 402 -38.56 13.28 -34.82
C GLY A 402 -38.97 11.84 -34.49
N LEU A 403 -39.87 11.26 -35.27
CA LEU A 403 -40.16 9.83 -35.25
C LEU A 403 -38.84 9.05 -35.45
N CYS A 404 -38.48 8.19 -34.50
CA CYS A 404 -37.36 7.27 -34.66
C CYS A 404 -37.59 6.42 -35.93
N PRO A 405 -36.57 6.22 -36.79
CA PRO A 405 -36.69 5.35 -37.94
C PRO A 405 -37.16 3.95 -37.52
N PRO A 406 -38.16 3.36 -38.21
CA PRO A 406 -38.76 2.09 -37.79
C PRO A 406 -37.77 0.92 -37.81
N SER A 407 -36.78 0.96 -38.70
CA SER A 407 -35.60 0.08 -38.78
C SER A 407 -34.81 0.04 -37.47
N LEU A 408 -34.38 1.21 -36.98
CA LEU A 408 -33.63 1.35 -35.73
C LEU A 408 -34.49 1.01 -34.52
N GLN A 409 -35.76 1.41 -34.52
CA GLN A 409 -36.68 1.09 -33.43
C GLN A 409 -36.84 -0.43 -33.25
N VAL A 410 -36.96 -1.19 -34.34
CA VAL A 410 -37.06 -2.66 -34.28
C VAL A 410 -35.73 -3.30 -33.88
N ALA A 411 -34.61 -2.83 -34.43
CA ALA A 411 -33.30 -3.42 -34.19
C ALA A 411 -32.75 -3.17 -32.77
N LEU A 412 -33.12 -2.07 -32.12
CA LEU A 412 -32.65 -1.69 -30.77
C LEU A 412 -33.65 -2.05 -29.65
N ARG A 413 -34.81 -2.62 -29.99
CA ARG A 413 -35.83 -3.02 -29.02
C ARG A 413 -35.40 -4.27 -28.22
N GLY A 414 -35.94 -4.35 -27.00
CA GLY A 414 -36.25 -5.60 -26.27
C GLY A 414 -36.59 -6.75 -27.21
N ASP A 415 -35.89 -7.87 -27.10
CA ASP A 415 -36.09 -9.11 -27.89
C ASP A 415 -35.55 -9.10 -29.33
N SER A 416 -34.84 -8.06 -29.74
CA SER A 416 -34.14 -8.06 -31.03
C SER A 416 -32.95 -9.04 -31.03
N LYS A 417 -32.58 -9.55 -32.21
CA LYS A 417 -31.39 -10.39 -32.39
C LYS A 417 -30.13 -9.69 -31.89
N LEU A 418 -29.96 -8.40 -32.22
CA LEU A 418 -28.80 -7.62 -31.82
C LEU A 418 -28.68 -7.54 -30.30
N GLN A 419 -29.78 -7.24 -29.61
CA GLN A 419 -29.78 -7.15 -28.15
C GLN A 419 -29.49 -8.51 -27.49
N HIS A 420 -29.96 -9.62 -28.06
CA HIS A 420 -29.66 -10.96 -27.56
C HIS A 420 -28.15 -11.24 -27.58
N HIS A 421 -27.47 -11.02 -28.72
CA HIS A 421 -26.02 -11.21 -28.81
C HIS A 421 -25.23 -10.27 -27.89
N LEU A 422 -25.70 -9.02 -27.71
CA LEU A 422 -25.09 -8.08 -26.77
C LEU A 422 -25.25 -8.53 -25.31
N LEU A 423 -26.39 -9.13 -24.95
CA LEU A 423 -26.60 -9.73 -23.62
C LEU A 423 -25.71 -10.96 -23.40
N GLU A 424 -25.59 -11.83 -24.41
CA GLU A 424 -24.66 -12.97 -24.36
C GLU A 424 -23.22 -12.50 -24.13
N HIS A 425 -22.78 -11.45 -24.83
CA HIS A 425 -21.47 -10.84 -24.61
C HIS A 425 -21.31 -10.29 -23.18
N ILE A 426 -22.33 -9.63 -22.63
CA ILE A 426 -22.29 -9.14 -21.25
C ILE A 426 -22.16 -10.31 -20.26
N TYR A 427 -22.92 -11.39 -20.45
CA TYR A 427 -22.89 -12.55 -19.56
C TYR A 427 -21.58 -13.36 -19.65
N SER A 428 -20.89 -13.34 -20.78
CA SER A 428 -19.56 -13.95 -20.89
C SER A 428 -18.45 -13.09 -20.26
N HIS A 429 -18.62 -11.76 -20.17
CA HIS A 429 -17.55 -10.83 -19.78
C HIS A 429 -17.75 -10.09 -18.45
N TRP A 430 -18.91 -10.19 -17.80
CA TRP A 430 -19.18 -9.50 -16.54
C TRP A 430 -18.35 -9.97 -15.33
N GLU A 431 -17.68 -11.12 -15.42
CA GLU A 431 -16.76 -11.66 -14.41
C GLU A 431 -15.30 -11.62 -14.85
N HIS A 432 -15.00 -10.88 -15.91
CA HIS A 432 -13.65 -10.79 -16.46
C HIS A 432 -12.64 -10.28 -15.40
N PRO A 433 -11.40 -10.82 -15.36
CA PRO A 433 -10.40 -10.46 -14.35
C PRO A 433 -10.06 -8.96 -14.32
N LEU A 434 -10.14 -8.28 -15.47
CA LEU A 434 -9.92 -6.83 -15.56
C LEU A 434 -11.15 -6.03 -15.09
N ASP A 435 -10.96 -5.22 -14.05
CA ASP A 435 -11.99 -4.32 -13.49
C ASP A 435 -12.60 -3.38 -14.54
N GLY A 436 -11.79 -2.92 -15.49
CA GLY A 436 -12.24 -2.07 -16.58
C GLY A 436 -13.32 -2.73 -17.43
N VAL A 437 -13.15 -4.00 -17.79
CA VAL A 437 -14.12 -4.76 -18.60
C VAL A 437 -15.44 -4.94 -17.83
N ARG A 438 -15.36 -5.23 -16.52
CA ARG A 438 -16.56 -5.37 -15.67
C ARG A 438 -17.36 -4.06 -15.56
N HIS A 439 -16.67 -2.92 -15.49
CA HIS A 439 -17.34 -1.61 -15.47
C HIS A 439 -17.99 -1.26 -16.81
N GLN A 440 -17.30 -1.55 -17.92
CA GLN A 440 -17.85 -1.31 -19.26
C GLN A 440 -19.06 -2.21 -19.53
N THR A 441 -19.00 -3.51 -19.23
CA THR A 441 -20.12 -4.45 -19.41
C THR A 441 -21.35 -4.07 -18.58
N ARG A 442 -21.19 -3.65 -17.32
CA ARG A 442 -22.30 -3.07 -16.52
C ARG A 442 -22.89 -1.82 -17.18
N SER A 443 -22.04 -0.94 -17.71
CA SER A 443 -22.48 0.31 -18.35
C SER A 443 -23.22 0.05 -19.66
N LEU A 444 -22.73 -0.89 -20.46
CA LEU A 444 -23.42 -1.39 -21.65
C LEU A 444 -24.79 -1.96 -21.28
N PHE A 445 -24.87 -2.84 -20.27
CA PHE A 445 -26.14 -3.40 -19.79
C PHE A 445 -27.14 -2.30 -19.39
N HIS A 446 -26.70 -1.29 -18.65
CA HIS A 446 -27.52 -0.13 -18.30
C HIS A 446 -28.03 0.62 -19.55
N ASN A 447 -27.16 0.85 -20.54
CA ASN A 447 -27.55 1.53 -21.76
C ASN A 447 -28.51 0.71 -22.62
N LEU A 448 -28.38 -0.63 -22.66
CA LEU A 448 -29.34 -1.51 -23.36
C LEU A 448 -30.75 -1.40 -22.76
N LEU A 449 -30.87 -1.27 -21.43
CA LEU A 449 -32.16 -1.04 -20.78
C LEU A 449 -32.75 0.33 -21.14
N LEU A 450 -31.91 1.37 -21.24
CA LEU A 450 -32.35 2.70 -21.68
C LEU A 450 -32.77 2.72 -23.16
N LEU A 451 -32.03 2.04 -24.04
CA LEU A 451 -32.36 1.90 -25.46
C LEU A 451 -33.73 1.22 -25.62
N HIS A 452 -33.97 0.14 -24.88
CA HIS A 452 -35.28 -0.52 -24.88
C HIS A 452 -36.40 0.42 -24.39
N ARG A 453 -36.17 1.16 -23.29
CA ARG A 453 -37.16 2.11 -22.76
C ARG A 453 -37.53 3.21 -23.76
N ARG A 454 -36.58 3.66 -24.59
CA ARG A 454 -36.82 4.68 -25.62
C ARG A 454 -37.45 4.14 -26.91
N THR A 455 -37.29 2.85 -27.20
CA THR A 455 -37.81 2.20 -28.42
C THR A 455 -39.15 1.48 -28.22
N LYS A 456 -39.57 1.31 -26.97
CA LYS A 456 -40.86 0.72 -26.59
C LYS A 456 -42.05 1.46 -27.25
N PRO A 457 -43.07 0.75 -27.76
CA PRO A 457 -44.26 1.38 -28.34
C PRO A 457 -45.08 2.12 -27.27
N ALA A 458 -45.62 3.29 -27.62
CA ALA A 458 -46.31 4.20 -26.70
C ALA A 458 -47.51 3.57 -25.96
N ASP A 459 -48.12 2.52 -26.53
CA ASP A 459 -49.32 1.85 -25.99
C ASP A 459 -49.06 0.82 -24.89
N SER A 460 -47.80 0.65 -24.46
CA SER A 460 -47.45 -0.37 -23.46
C SER A 460 -47.19 0.23 -22.08
N ASP A 461 -47.99 -0.18 -21.09
CA ASP A 461 -47.91 0.27 -19.70
C ASP A 461 -46.45 0.23 -19.20
N SER A 462 -46.00 1.35 -18.63
CA SER A 462 -44.63 1.49 -18.11
C SER A 462 -44.34 0.53 -16.95
N ALA A 463 -45.39 0.09 -16.23
CA ALA A 463 -45.29 -0.83 -15.09
C ALA A 463 -45.32 -2.32 -15.47
N SER A 464 -45.67 -2.68 -16.71
CA SER A 464 -45.83 -4.08 -17.15
C SER A 464 -45.08 -4.33 -18.45
N ASP A 465 -43.78 -4.10 -18.44
CA ASP A 465 -42.94 -4.45 -19.57
C ASP A 465 -42.60 -5.95 -19.56
N PRO A 466 -43.09 -6.76 -20.53
CA PRO A 466 -42.90 -8.20 -20.52
C PRO A 466 -41.42 -8.59 -20.71
N TYR A 467 -40.67 -7.84 -21.53
CA TYR A 467 -39.26 -8.10 -21.77
C TYR A 467 -38.45 -7.86 -20.50
N VAL A 468 -38.67 -6.73 -19.82
CA VAL A 468 -37.98 -6.40 -18.57
C VAL A 468 -38.37 -7.39 -17.46
N ALA A 469 -39.64 -7.82 -17.39
CA ALA A 469 -40.09 -8.80 -16.42
C ALA A 469 -39.43 -10.17 -16.63
N GLU A 470 -39.28 -10.63 -17.88
CA GLU A 470 -38.56 -11.85 -18.22
C GLU A 470 -37.08 -11.74 -17.88
N LEU A 471 -36.43 -10.65 -18.31
CA LEU A 471 -35.02 -10.39 -17.99
C LEU A 471 -34.77 -10.34 -16.48
N THR A 472 -35.69 -9.74 -15.71
CA THR A 472 -35.63 -9.69 -14.25
C THR A 472 -35.73 -11.10 -13.64
N ARG A 473 -36.67 -11.92 -14.11
CA ARG A 473 -36.85 -13.31 -13.65
C ARG A 473 -35.65 -14.19 -14.00
N SER A 474 -35.12 -14.05 -15.22
CA SER A 474 -33.90 -14.73 -15.67
C SER A 474 -32.71 -14.37 -14.78
N LEU A 475 -32.44 -13.08 -14.57
CA LEU A 475 -31.34 -12.62 -13.71
C LEU A 475 -31.48 -13.10 -12.27
N LEU A 476 -32.68 -13.02 -11.67
CA LEU A 476 -32.92 -13.51 -10.31
C LEU A 476 -32.73 -15.02 -10.19
N GLY A 477 -33.06 -15.78 -11.24
CA GLY A 477 -32.90 -17.23 -11.33
C GLY A 477 -31.46 -17.73 -11.46
N LEU A 478 -30.52 -16.86 -11.85
CA LEU A 478 -29.09 -17.21 -11.89
C LEU A 478 -28.52 -17.50 -10.50
N GLU A 479 -27.44 -18.25 -10.42
CA GLU A 479 -26.77 -18.51 -9.15
C GLU A 479 -26.14 -17.24 -8.54
N TRP A 480 -26.15 -17.13 -7.22
CA TRP A 480 -25.66 -15.94 -6.50
C TRP A 480 -24.13 -15.83 -6.43
N HIS A 481 -23.40 -16.89 -6.77
CA HIS A 481 -21.95 -16.84 -6.85
C HIS A 481 -21.46 -15.97 -8.03
N MET A 482 -22.33 -15.75 -9.03
CA MET A 482 -22.05 -14.92 -10.21
C MET A 482 -22.04 -13.43 -9.83
N ARG A 483 -20.86 -12.84 -9.66
CA ARG A 483 -20.64 -11.46 -9.19
C ARG A 483 -21.20 -10.41 -10.15
N GLY A 484 -21.19 -10.71 -11.45
CA GLY A 484 -21.77 -9.82 -12.48
C GLY A 484 -23.26 -9.55 -12.28
N LYS A 485 -24.00 -10.52 -11.73
CA LYS A 485 -25.44 -10.46 -11.44
C LYS A 485 -25.81 -9.24 -10.59
N TYR A 486 -25.03 -8.93 -9.56
CA TYR A 486 -25.29 -7.81 -8.64
C TYR A 486 -25.22 -6.45 -9.35
N GLY A 487 -24.31 -6.32 -10.33
CA GLY A 487 -24.20 -5.13 -11.17
C GLY A 487 -25.45 -4.92 -12.03
N SER A 488 -25.89 -5.97 -12.73
CA SER A 488 -27.09 -5.95 -13.59
C SER A 488 -28.38 -5.72 -12.82
N LEU A 489 -28.58 -6.39 -11.67
CA LEU A 489 -29.71 -6.12 -10.78
C LEU A 489 -29.69 -4.67 -10.27
N GLY A 490 -28.50 -4.13 -9.99
CA GLY A 490 -28.35 -2.71 -9.64
C GLY A 490 -28.84 -1.76 -10.74
N CYS A 491 -28.56 -2.05 -12.01
CA CYS A 491 -29.07 -1.25 -13.13
C CYS A 491 -30.60 -1.30 -13.24
N LEU A 492 -31.23 -2.45 -12.92
CA LEU A 492 -32.69 -2.54 -12.84
C LEU A 492 -33.26 -1.68 -11.72
N VAL A 493 -32.62 -1.65 -10.55
CA VAL A 493 -33.02 -0.75 -9.43
C VAL A 493 -32.91 0.72 -9.84
N GLU A 494 -31.84 1.09 -10.55
CA GLU A 494 -31.58 2.47 -10.99
C GLU A 494 -32.65 2.97 -11.97
N LEU A 495 -33.16 2.12 -12.86
CA LEU A 495 -34.10 2.51 -13.92
C LEU A 495 -35.58 2.26 -13.61
N TYR A 496 -35.91 1.16 -12.91
CA TYR A 496 -37.28 0.73 -12.61
C TYR A 496 -37.63 0.81 -11.12
N GLY A 497 -36.66 1.11 -10.26
CA GLY A 497 -36.85 1.23 -8.82
C GLY A 497 -36.80 -0.10 -8.05
N ALA A 498 -36.73 -0.02 -6.73
CA ALA A 498 -36.64 -1.21 -5.88
C ALA A 498 -37.96 -1.98 -5.77
N GLU A 499 -39.11 -1.29 -5.83
CA GLU A 499 -40.43 -1.94 -5.80
C GLU A 499 -40.61 -2.99 -6.90
N HIS A 500 -40.06 -2.76 -8.10
CA HIS A 500 -40.10 -3.71 -9.21
C HIS A 500 -39.47 -5.06 -8.84
N LEU A 501 -38.26 -5.04 -8.27
CA LEU A 501 -37.56 -6.27 -7.84
C LEU A 501 -38.21 -6.92 -6.62
N LEU A 502 -38.70 -6.12 -5.67
CA LEU A 502 -39.39 -6.63 -4.48
C LEU A 502 -40.76 -7.26 -4.82
N ALA A 503 -41.43 -6.80 -5.87
CA ALA A 503 -42.66 -7.41 -6.36
C ALA A 503 -42.41 -8.80 -6.95
N VAL A 504 -41.29 -9.00 -7.66
CA VAL A 504 -40.90 -10.30 -8.22
C VAL A 504 -40.39 -11.24 -7.12
N GLN A 505 -39.54 -10.75 -6.21
CA GLN A 505 -38.97 -11.54 -5.12
C GLN A 505 -38.97 -10.80 -3.77
N PRO A 506 -40.05 -10.93 -2.97
CA PRO A 506 -40.18 -10.21 -1.70
C PRO A 506 -39.15 -10.59 -0.63
N ARG A 507 -38.61 -11.82 -0.68
CA ARG A 507 -37.58 -12.33 0.24
C ARG A 507 -36.14 -11.98 -0.15
N LEU A 508 -35.96 -11.15 -1.18
CA LEU A 508 -34.65 -10.74 -1.67
C LEU A 508 -33.75 -10.13 -0.57
N PRO A 509 -34.24 -9.25 0.34
CA PRO A 509 -33.40 -8.69 1.41
C PRO A 509 -32.83 -9.75 2.36
N SER A 510 -33.66 -10.70 2.82
CA SER A 510 -33.21 -11.79 3.69
C SER A 510 -32.18 -12.68 3.00
N LEU A 511 -32.41 -13.02 1.73
CA LEU A 511 -31.49 -13.86 0.94
C LEU A 511 -30.12 -13.21 0.79
N LEU A 512 -30.08 -11.91 0.50
CA LEU A 512 -28.83 -11.17 0.37
C LEU A 512 -28.08 -11.09 1.70
N LEU A 513 -28.78 -10.93 2.83
CA LEU A 513 -28.16 -10.95 4.15
C LEU A 513 -27.55 -12.31 4.50
N ASP A 514 -28.22 -13.42 4.14
CA ASP A 514 -27.71 -14.78 4.36
C ASP A 514 -26.41 -15.04 3.55
N LEU A 515 -26.32 -14.49 2.33
CA LEU A 515 -25.13 -14.59 1.48
C LEU A 515 -23.92 -13.81 2.01
N MET A 516 -24.13 -12.81 2.88
CA MET A 516 -23.03 -12.04 3.47
C MET A 516 -22.16 -12.87 4.44
N GLY A 517 -22.52 -14.12 4.71
CA GLY A 517 -21.63 -15.05 5.40
C GLY A 517 -20.36 -15.41 4.62
N ASP A 518 -20.35 -15.22 3.29
CA ASP A 518 -19.18 -15.41 2.44
C ASP A 518 -18.42 -14.09 2.24
N GLN A 519 -17.14 -14.06 2.61
CA GLN A 519 -16.27 -12.89 2.49
C GLN A 519 -16.20 -12.33 1.06
N THR A 520 -16.28 -13.20 0.05
CA THR A 520 -16.14 -12.83 -1.36
C THR A 520 -17.41 -12.19 -1.92
N LEU A 521 -18.58 -12.56 -1.39
CA LEU A 521 -19.90 -12.09 -1.86
C LEU A 521 -20.42 -10.91 -1.03
N ALA A 522 -20.02 -10.79 0.23
CA ALA A 522 -20.44 -9.73 1.15
C ALA A 522 -20.40 -8.29 0.57
N PRO A 523 -19.33 -7.83 -0.11
CA PRO A 523 -19.32 -6.48 -0.68
C PRO A 523 -20.37 -6.30 -1.80
N TYR A 524 -20.51 -7.29 -2.70
CA TYR A 524 -21.48 -7.23 -3.80
C TYR A 524 -22.93 -7.27 -3.29
N ALA A 525 -23.22 -8.14 -2.32
CA ALA A 525 -24.52 -8.21 -1.67
C ALA A 525 -24.86 -6.91 -0.93
N SER A 526 -23.89 -6.32 -0.22
CA SER A 526 -24.06 -5.03 0.45
C SER A 526 -24.35 -3.89 -0.53
N ASP A 527 -23.63 -3.82 -1.66
CA ASP A 527 -23.83 -2.77 -2.67
C ASP A 527 -25.22 -2.87 -3.32
N LEU A 528 -25.71 -4.08 -3.60
CA LEU A 528 -27.07 -4.27 -4.11
C LEU A 528 -28.13 -3.92 -3.06
N LEU A 529 -27.95 -4.37 -1.81
CA LEU A 529 -28.83 -4.01 -0.70
C LEU A 529 -28.92 -2.48 -0.52
N GLU A 530 -27.80 -1.78 -0.62
CA GLU A 530 -27.74 -0.31 -0.55
C GLU A 530 -28.58 0.36 -1.64
N ARG A 531 -28.37 -0.02 -2.91
CA ARG A 531 -29.19 0.51 -4.01
C ARG A 531 -30.68 0.27 -3.77
N LEU A 532 -31.04 -0.94 -3.32
CA LEU A 532 -32.43 -1.31 -3.06
C LEU A 532 -33.06 -0.49 -1.93
N PHE A 533 -32.46 -0.41 -0.74
CA PHE A 533 -33.09 0.28 0.37
C PHE A 533 -33.11 1.81 0.18
N VAL A 534 -32.13 2.39 -0.53
CA VAL A 534 -32.11 3.83 -0.87
C VAL A 534 -33.22 4.14 -1.87
N SER A 535 -33.32 3.35 -2.95
CA SER A 535 -34.38 3.50 -3.96
C SER A 535 -35.77 3.28 -3.35
N HIS A 536 -35.95 2.22 -2.56
CA HIS A 536 -37.24 1.92 -1.91
C HIS A 536 -37.65 3.03 -0.93
N LYS A 537 -36.70 3.60 -0.17
CA LYS A 537 -36.99 4.73 0.72
C LYS A 537 -37.48 5.95 -0.06
N ALA A 538 -36.84 6.27 -1.18
CA ALA A 538 -37.26 7.38 -2.04
C ALA A 538 -38.69 7.16 -2.58
N GLN A 539 -38.99 5.95 -3.06
CA GLN A 539 -40.32 5.58 -3.57
C GLN A 539 -41.42 5.63 -2.49
N LEU A 540 -41.11 5.17 -1.28
CA LEU A 540 -42.06 5.14 -0.16
C LEU A 540 -42.29 6.51 0.48
N SER A 541 -41.28 7.38 0.50
CA SER A 541 -41.36 8.70 1.14
C SER A 541 -42.40 9.64 0.51
N GLY A 542 -42.83 9.37 -0.72
CA GLY A 542 -43.91 10.09 -1.41
C GLY A 542 -45.33 9.61 -1.06
N ARG A 543 -45.50 8.59 -0.20
CA ARG A 543 -46.81 8.03 0.19
C ARG A 543 -47.24 8.57 1.56
N GLU A 544 -48.53 8.89 1.72
CA GLU A 544 -49.09 9.45 2.98
C GLU A 544 -49.24 8.43 4.14
N SER A 545 -49.08 7.12 3.89
CA SER A 545 -49.20 6.04 4.89
C SER A 545 -47.98 5.92 5.83
N ASP A 546 -48.05 5.07 6.87
CA ASP A 546 -46.93 4.66 7.76
C ASP A 546 -45.81 3.88 7.03
N TRP A 547 -45.21 4.53 6.03
CA TRP A 547 -44.24 3.96 5.12
C TRP A 547 -42.95 3.54 5.81
N MET A 548 -42.62 4.19 6.94
CA MET A 548 -41.47 3.85 7.78
C MET A 548 -41.61 2.45 8.41
N GLU A 549 -42.81 2.08 8.86
CA GLU A 549 -43.04 0.74 9.44
C GLU A 549 -42.86 -0.35 8.38
N LEU A 550 -43.38 -0.12 7.17
CA LEU A 550 -43.19 -1.02 6.03
C LEU A 550 -41.70 -1.14 5.66
N TRP A 551 -40.97 -0.02 5.63
CA TRP A 551 -39.54 0.00 5.34
C TRP A 551 -38.74 -0.75 6.44
N HIS A 552 -39.05 -0.54 7.72
CA HIS A 552 -38.44 -1.28 8.84
C HIS A 552 -38.72 -2.78 8.76
N ARG A 553 -39.94 -3.18 8.40
CA ARG A 553 -40.32 -4.58 8.25
C ARG A 553 -39.49 -5.30 7.18
N ILE A 554 -39.12 -4.60 6.10
CA ILE A 554 -38.43 -5.19 4.95
C ILE A 554 -36.90 -5.16 5.13
N TRP A 555 -36.34 -4.09 5.70
CA TRP A 555 -34.88 -3.89 5.74
C TRP A 555 -34.26 -4.04 7.13
N VAL A 556 -35.00 -3.71 8.20
CA VAL A 556 -34.47 -3.68 9.57
C VAL A 556 -34.79 -4.98 10.31
N ASN A 557 -36.02 -5.47 10.27
CA ASN A 557 -36.40 -6.68 11.00
C ASN A 557 -35.58 -7.91 10.55
N PRO A 558 -35.39 -8.19 9.24
CA PRO A 558 -34.56 -9.31 8.81
C PRO A 558 -33.09 -9.17 9.25
N LEU A 559 -32.57 -7.94 9.25
CA LEU A 559 -31.26 -7.65 9.81
C LEU A 559 -31.21 -8.02 11.30
N LEU A 560 -32.19 -7.58 12.10
CA LEU A 560 -32.23 -7.89 13.53
C LEU A 560 -32.34 -9.41 13.79
N ASP A 561 -33.09 -10.13 12.97
CA ASP A 561 -33.22 -11.59 13.07
C ASP A 561 -31.89 -12.30 12.81
N VAL A 562 -31.22 -11.95 11.71
CA VAL A 562 -29.88 -12.46 11.38
C VAL A 562 -28.90 -12.08 12.48
N LEU A 563 -28.99 -10.84 12.98
CA LEU A 563 -28.15 -10.38 14.06
C LEU A 563 -28.41 -11.16 15.36
N CYS A 564 -29.62 -11.63 15.67
CA CYS A 564 -29.87 -12.35 16.92
C CYS A 564 -29.42 -13.83 16.87
N HIS A 565 -29.52 -14.48 15.71
CA HIS A 565 -29.47 -15.94 15.60
C HIS A 565 -28.22 -16.52 14.90
N THR A 566 -27.44 -15.69 14.22
CA THR A 566 -26.37 -16.17 13.31
C THR A 566 -24.99 -16.25 13.97
N ARG A 567 -24.10 -17.08 13.41
CA ARG A 567 -22.70 -17.25 13.86
C ARG A 567 -21.92 -15.92 13.80
N PRO A 568 -20.97 -15.68 14.71
CA PRO A 568 -20.21 -14.42 14.79
C PRO A 568 -19.52 -14.06 13.46
N ASP A 569 -18.95 -15.05 12.76
CA ASP A 569 -18.19 -14.85 11.52
C ASP A 569 -19.04 -14.21 10.41
N GLN A 570 -20.29 -14.65 10.25
CA GLN A 570 -21.22 -14.08 9.27
C GLN A 570 -21.69 -12.67 9.69
N THR A 571 -21.83 -12.42 10.99
CA THR A 571 -22.25 -11.10 11.47
C THR A 571 -21.18 -10.04 11.24
N THR A 572 -19.89 -10.38 11.26
CA THR A 572 -18.79 -9.40 11.05
C THR A 572 -18.94 -8.64 9.74
N TYR A 573 -19.17 -9.34 8.62
CA TYR A 573 -19.32 -8.69 7.32
C TYR A 573 -20.58 -7.83 7.20
N ILE A 574 -21.69 -8.25 7.85
CA ILE A 574 -22.92 -7.45 7.91
C ILE A 574 -22.67 -6.15 8.66
N LEU A 575 -21.89 -6.21 9.74
CA LEU A 575 -21.55 -5.04 10.56
C LEU A 575 -20.58 -4.08 9.87
N ASP A 576 -19.65 -4.61 9.09
CA ASP A 576 -18.65 -3.79 8.40
C ASP A 576 -19.20 -3.20 7.10
N TYR A 577 -19.95 -3.98 6.31
CA TYR A 577 -20.40 -3.57 4.97
C TYR A 577 -21.82 -3.04 4.92
N PHE A 578 -22.78 -3.56 5.70
CA PHE A 578 -24.22 -3.25 5.51
C PHE A 578 -24.78 -2.29 6.57
N LEU A 579 -24.61 -2.59 7.85
CA LEU A 579 -25.18 -1.81 8.96
C LEU A 579 -24.80 -0.30 8.90
N PRO A 580 -23.55 0.09 8.57
CA PRO A 580 -23.18 1.50 8.46
C PRO A 580 -23.97 2.22 7.35
N LYS A 581 -24.17 1.56 6.21
CA LYS A 581 -24.90 2.11 5.05
C LYS A 581 -26.38 2.30 5.38
N LEU A 582 -26.99 1.32 6.04
CA LEU A 582 -28.40 1.38 6.48
C LEU A 582 -28.64 2.52 7.47
N LEU A 583 -27.78 2.66 8.48
CA LEU A 583 -27.92 3.71 9.50
C LEU A 583 -27.67 5.12 8.93
N ARG A 584 -26.77 5.27 7.96
CA ARG A 584 -26.60 6.55 7.23
C ARG A 584 -27.83 6.92 6.42
N CYS A 585 -28.44 5.94 5.74
CA CYS A 585 -29.65 6.17 4.96
C CYS A 585 -30.85 6.53 5.83
N SER A 586 -30.99 5.90 7.00
CA SER A 586 -32.11 6.18 7.92
C SER A 586 -31.69 6.15 9.40
N PRO A 587 -31.24 7.30 9.95
CA PRO A 587 -30.86 7.41 11.37
C PRO A 587 -31.98 7.09 12.36
N SER A 588 -33.24 7.44 12.01
CA SER A 588 -34.43 7.19 12.84
C SER A 588 -34.68 5.71 13.09
N SER A 589 -34.16 4.83 12.23
CA SER A 589 -34.27 3.39 12.38
C SER A 589 -33.57 2.85 13.62
N LEU A 590 -32.59 3.59 14.19
CA LEU A 590 -31.91 3.19 15.41
C LEU A 590 -32.88 3.05 16.60
N ALA A 591 -33.84 3.96 16.75
CA ALA A 591 -34.83 3.90 17.84
C ALA A 591 -35.72 2.65 17.72
N HIS A 592 -36.15 2.32 16.50
CA HIS A 592 -36.89 1.10 16.21
C HIS A 592 -36.08 -0.16 16.53
N MET A 593 -34.81 -0.20 16.12
CA MET A 593 -33.90 -1.32 16.42
C MET A 593 -33.72 -1.53 17.92
N VAL A 594 -33.54 -0.44 18.68
CA VAL A 594 -33.40 -0.48 20.14
C VAL A 594 -34.69 -1.01 20.78
N HIS A 595 -35.86 -0.50 20.39
CA HIS A 595 -37.15 -0.94 20.93
C HIS A 595 -37.42 -2.42 20.62
N ALA A 596 -37.19 -2.86 19.38
CA ALA A 596 -37.38 -4.25 18.96
C ALA A 596 -36.47 -5.21 19.74
N LEU A 597 -35.21 -4.85 19.97
CA LEU A 597 -34.25 -5.70 20.68
C LEU A 597 -34.44 -5.70 22.21
N GLN A 598 -34.95 -4.61 22.79
CA GLN A 598 -35.32 -4.57 24.22
C GLN A 598 -36.60 -5.35 24.51
N GLY A 599 -37.57 -5.34 23.59
CA GLY A 599 -38.81 -6.11 23.69
C GLY A 599 -38.68 -7.59 23.32
N ALA A 600 -37.56 -8.00 22.70
CA ALA A 600 -37.30 -9.38 22.33
C ALA A 600 -37.20 -10.26 23.58
N ARG A 601 -38.08 -11.27 23.69
CA ARG A 601 -38.02 -12.25 24.79
C ARG A 601 -36.65 -12.95 24.76
N PRO A 602 -36.00 -13.18 25.92
CA PRO A 602 -34.77 -13.97 25.95
C PRO A 602 -35.09 -15.38 25.45
N CYS A 603 -34.69 -15.70 24.21
CA CYS A 603 -34.88 -17.01 23.61
C CYS A 603 -34.17 -18.06 24.46
N ARG A 604 -34.93 -18.81 25.26
CA ARG A 604 -34.42 -19.88 26.15
C ARG A 604 -33.99 -21.15 25.39
N THR A 605 -34.14 -21.18 24.07
CA THR A 605 -33.99 -22.39 23.23
C THR A 605 -32.93 -22.26 22.12
N GLY A 606 -32.10 -21.20 22.13
CA GLY A 606 -30.98 -21.07 21.19
C GLY A 606 -29.74 -21.86 21.64
N PRO A 607 -28.85 -22.31 20.71
CA PRO A 607 -27.57 -22.90 21.07
C PRO A 607 -26.78 -21.96 21.98
N SER A 608 -26.08 -22.50 22.97
CA SER A 608 -25.39 -21.74 24.04
C SER A 608 -24.29 -20.78 23.58
N SER A 609 -24.08 -20.65 22.26
CA SER A 609 -23.10 -19.82 21.57
C SER A 609 -23.69 -18.58 20.88
N SER A 610 -25.02 -18.39 20.83
CA SER A 610 -25.61 -17.21 20.19
C SER A 610 -25.42 -15.94 21.04
N ARG A 611 -25.06 -14.82 20.40
CA ARG A 611 -24.90 -13.51 21.07
C ARG A 611 -26.21 -12.91 21.61
N GLY A 612 -27.36 -13.37 21.10
CA GLY A 612 -28.70 -12.97 21.51
C GLY A 612 -29.04 -11.50 21.23
N ALA A 613 -30.24 -11.09 21.66
CA ALA A 613 -30.75 -9.73 21.46
C ALA A 613 -29.87 -8.66 22.14
N LEU A 614 -29.31 -8.97 23.32
CA LEU A 614 -28.39 -8.07 24.01
C LEU A 614 -27.10 -7.85 23.21
N GLY A 615 -26.53 -8.91 22.64
CA GLY A 615 -25.37 -8.81 21.77
C GLY A 615 -25.65 -7.95 20.54
N ALA A 616 -26.73 -8.27 19.81
CA ALA A 616 -27.16 -7.49 18.64
C ALA A 616 -27.37 -6.00 19.00
N LEU A 617 -27.96 -5.70 20.16
CA LEU A 617 -28.19 -4.35 20.63
C LEU A 617 -26.88 -3.58 20.83
N MET A 618 -25.91 -4.17 21.54
CA MET A 618 -24.60 -3.55 21.77
C MET A 618 -23.89 -3.27 20.44
N THR A 619 -23.96 -4.22 19.51
CA THR A 619 -23.33 -4.06 18.20
C THR A 619 -23.98 -2.93 17.38
N CYS A 620 -25.32 -2.85 17.36
CA CYS A 620 -26.05 -1.77 16.68
C CYS A 620 -25.72 -0.40 17.26
N LEU A 621 -25.66 -0.29 18.59
CA LEU A 621 -25.31 0.96 19.27
C LEU A 621 -23.86 1.36 19.03
N ARG A 622 -22.94 0.41 19.06
CA ARG A 622 -21.52 0.66 18.77
C ARG A 622 -21.34 1.17 17.34
N ALA A 623 -21.98 0.52 16.36
CA ALA A 623 -21.95 0.95 14.97
C ALA A 623 -22.56 2.35 14.79
N ALA A 624 -23.71 2.63 15.41
CA ALA A 624 -24.34 3.95 15.39
C ALA A 624 -23.43 5.03 15.99
N ARG A 625 -22.72 4.72 17.08
CA ARG A 625 -21.76 5.61 17.73
C ARG A 625 -20.54 5.88 16.84
N ALA A 626 -20.04 4.88 16.13
CA ALA A 626 -18.96 5.03 15.15
C ALA A 626 -19.37 5.94 13.97
N GLN A 627 -20.64 5.94 13.57
CA GLN A 627 -21.17 6.85 12.54
C GLN A 627 -21.58 8.24 13.08
N GLY A 628 -21.44 8.51 14.39
CA GLY A 628 -21.82 9.78 15.00
C GLY A 628 -23.32 10.00 15.19
N LEU A 629 -24.14 8.96 15.05
CA LEU A 629 -25.61 9.04 15.09
C LEU A 629 -26.19 9.00 16.51
N THR A 630 -25.41 8.55 17.50
CA THR A 630 -25.77 8.66 18.92
C THR A 630 -25.40 10.05 19.44
N ALA A 631 -26.23 11.05 19.14
CA ALA A 631 -26.13 12.35 19.79
C ALA A 631 -26.47 12.17 21.29
N ALA A 632 -25.57 12.57 22.16
CA ALA A 632 -25.86 12.61 23.59
C ALA A 632 -26.73 13.85 23.84
N SER A 633 -27.99 13.65 24.23
CA SER A 633 -28.71 14.68 24.98
C SER A 633 -27.89 14.96 26.23
N GLU A 634 -27.72 16.23 26.62
CA GLU A 634 -26.84 16.65 27.73
C GLU A 634 -27.21 16.01 29.07
N GLU A 635 -28.43 15.47 29.20
CA GLU A 635 -28.96 14.90 30.45
C GLU A 635 -28.94 13.36 30.53
N SER A 636 -28.72 12.64 29.42
CA SER A 636 -28.74 11.16 29.44
C SER A 636 -27.69 10.54 28.50
N LEU A 637 -26.96 9.53 29.01
CA LEU A 637 -26.04 8.74 28.21
C LEU A 637 -26.76 8.17 26.98
N TRP A 638 -26.22 8.48 25.80
CA TRP A 638 -26.75 8.03 24.51
C TRP A 638 -28.23 8.34 24.30
N GLY A 639 -28.71 9.47 24.81
CA GLY A 639 -30.09 9.93 24.62
C GLY A 639 -31.13 9.09 25.35
N GLY A 640 -30.74 8.34 26.39
CA GLY A 640 -31.65 7.50 27.17
C GLY A 640 -32.10 6.24 26.44
N LEU A 641 -31.50 5.92 25.29
CA LEU A 641 -31.88 4.77 24.45
C LEU A 641 -31.74 3.43 25.19
N VAL A 642 -30.80 3.30 26.13
CA VAL A 642 -30.55 2.05 26.86
C VAL A 642 -30.37 2.28 28.35
N PRO A 643 -31.05 1.48 29.21
CA PRO A 643 -30.81 1.49 30.65
C PRO A 643 -29.37 1.13 31.02
N LEU A 644 -28.77 1.86 31.96
CA LEU A 644 -27.41 1.61 32.46
C LEU A 644 -27.21 0.16 32.97
N SER A 645 -28.26 -0.44 33.53
CA SER A 645 -28.28 -1.82 34.01
C SER A 645 -28.00 -2.83 32.89
N LEU A 646 -28.56 -2.62 31.71
CA LEU A 646 -28.39 -3.49 30.56
C LEU A 646 -26.95 -3.41 30.01
N LEU A 647 -26.36 -2.22 30.03
CA LEU A 647 -24.97 -2.05 29.62
C LEU A 647 -23.99 -2.68 30.61
N ARG A 648 -24.25 -2.57 31.92
CA ARG A 648 -23.47 -3.28 32.95
C ARG A 648 -23.51 -4.79 32.73
N GLN A 649 -24.68 -5.36 32.45
CA GLN A 649 -24.82 -6.77 32.11
C GLN A 649 -24.00 -7.15 30.86
N ALA A 650 -24.01 -6.31 29.82
CA ALA A 650 -23.26 -6.56 28.59
C ALA A 650 -21.73 -6.56 28.81
N LEU A 651 -21.21 -5.67 29.65
CA LEU A 651 -19.77 -5.54 29.94
C LEU A 651 -19.17 -6.76 30.65
N VAL A 652 -19.99 -7.53 31.37
CA VAL A 652 -19.57 -8.75 32.08
C VAL A 652 -20.26 -10.01 31.51
N HIS A 653 -20.78 -9.91 30.28
CA HIS A 653 -21.49 -11.00 29.63
C HIS A 653 -20.60 -12.22 29.38
N LYS A 654 -21.18 -13.44 29.41
CA LYS A 654 -20.43 -14.69 29.17
C LYS A 654 -19.75 -14.72 27.81
N HIS A 655 -20.37 -14.10 26.80
CA HIS A 655 -19.86 -14.08 25.43
C HIS A 655 -18.88 -12.91 25.20
N ASP A 656 -17.66 -13.24 24.78
CA ASP A 656 -16.54 -12.32 24.54
C ASP A 656 -16.90 -11.13 23.64
N GLN A 657 -17.46 -11.39 22.45
CA GLN A 657 -17.84 -10.32 21.52
C GLN A 657 -18.85 -9.31 22.10
N VAL A 658 -19.81 -9.77 22.93
CA VAL A 658 -20.78 -8.88 23.57
C VAL A 658 -20.08 -7.93 24.55
N ARG A 659 -19.10 -8.44 25.31
CA ARG A 659 -18.26 -7.62 26.19
C ARG A 659 -17.45 -6.59 25.40
N MET A 660 -16.90 -7.00 24.26
CA MET A 660 -16.08 -6.12 23.41
C MET A 660 -16.90 -5.06 22.69
N ASP A 661 -18.12 -5.38 22.26
CA ASP A 661 -19.04 -4.40 21.67
C ASP A 661 -19.55 -3.40 22.71
N ALA A 662 -19.84 -3.86 23.93
CA ALA A 662 -20.18 -2.98 25.05
C ALA A 662 -19.00 -2.08 25.45
N LEU A 663 -17.78 -2.62 25.55
CA LEU A 663 -16.58 -1.83 25.81
C LEU A 663 -16.32 -0.83 24.67
N GLY A 664 -16.48 -1.28 23.43
CA GLY A 664 -16.32 -0.45 22.24
C GLY A 664 -17.30 0.72 22.23
N LEU A 665 -18.56 0.46 22.57
CA LEU A 665 -19.58 1.50 22.74
C LEU A 665 -19.19 2.52 23.82
N VAL A 666 -18.53 2.13 24.90
CA VAL A 666 -18.07 3.07 25.95
C VAL A 666 -16.84 3.86 25.50
N CYS A 667 -15.87 3.20 24.87
CA CYS A 667 -14.54 3.76 24.57
C CYS A 667 -14.48 4.59 23.28
N GLU A 668 -15.22 4.22 22.24
CA GLU A 668 -15.16 4.86 20.93
C GLU A 668 -15.88 6.22 20.94
N SER A 669 -15.45 7.19 20.13
CA SER A 669 -16.12 8.50 20.01
C SER A 669 -15.83 9.09 18.65
N HIS A 670 -16.82 9.76 18.06
CA HIS A 670 -16.68 10.47 16.78
C HIS A 670 -15.72 11.68 16.86
N ARG A 671 -15.50 12.21 18.08
CA ARG A 671 -14.53 13.28 18.38
C ARG A 671 -13.65 12.86 19.55
N SER A 672 -12.33 12.87 19.35
CA SER A 672 -11.37 12.56 20.42
C SER A 672 -11.32 13.63 21.51
N THR A 673 -11.75 14.86 21.21
CA THR A 673 -11.83 15.98 22.17
C THR A 673 -13.09 15.98 23.04
N LYS A 674 -14.03 15.05 22.84
CA LYS A 674 -15.26 14.97 23.65
C LYS A 674 -14.93 14.53 25.08
N VAL A 675 -15.38 15.30 26.07
CA VAL A 675 -15.17 15.00 27.50
C VAL A 675 -15.77 13.65 27.88
N LEU A 676 -15.05 12.87 28.69
CA LEU A 676 -15.46 11.59 29.24
C LEU A 676 -16.35 11.82 30.46
N THR A 677 -17.53 11.22 30.46
CA THR A 677 -18.52 11.41 31.54
C THR A 677 -18.22 10.52 32.75
N SER A 678 -18.71 10.90 33.94
CA SER A 678 -18.60 10.07 35.16
C SER A 678 -19.21 8.68 35.00
N GLN A 679 -20.36 8.60 34.33
CA GLN A 679 -21.02 7.32 34.06
C GLN A 679 -20.20 6.42 33.12
N GLU A 680 -19.54 6.98 32.08
CA GLU A 680 -18.59 6.20 31.26
C GLU A 680 -17.40 5.69 32.08
N MET A 681 -16.85 6.51 32.99
CA MET A 681 -15.78 6.09 33.90
C MET A 681 -16.22 4.95 34.83
N ASP A 682 -17.43 5.02 35.38
CA ASP A 682 -17.98 3.97 36.26
C ASP A 682 -18.21 2.64 35.53
N LEU A 683 -18.57 2.70 34.24
CA LEU A 683 -18.71 1.50 33.40
C LEU A 683 -17.36 0.82 33.16
N ILE A 684 -16.28 1.59 32.97
CA ILE A 684 -14.92 1.04 32.90
C ILE A 684 -14.52 0.41 34.25
N ARG A 685 -14.87 1.04 35.37
CA ARG A 685 -14.65 0.47 36.72
C ARG A 685 -15.36 -0.87 36.90
N HIS A 686 -16.55 -1.01 36.33
CA HIS A 686 -17.30 -2.26 36.36
C HIS A 686 -16.73 -3.34 35.42
N PHE A 687 -16.28 -2.94 34.23
CA PHE A 687 -15.75 -3.85 33.20
C PHE A 687 -14.40 -4.45 33.57
N LEU A 688 -13.46 -3.62 34.04
CA LEU A 688 -12.04 -4.00 34.04
C LEU A 688 -11.71 -5.19 34.97
N PRO A 689 -12.07 -5.19 36.28
CA PRO A 689 -11.64 -6.25 37.20
C PRO A 689 -11.99 -7.69 36.77
N PRO A 690 -13.22 -8.02 36.33
CA PRO A 690 -13.54 -9.38 35.88
C PRO A 690 -12.91 -9.75 34.53
N ASN A 691 -12.53 -8.76 33.71
CA ASN A 691 -11.97 -8.99 32.37
C ASN A 691 -10.43 -9.09 32.36
N LEU A 692 -9.75 -8.73 33.46
CA LEU A 692 -8.29 -8.81 33.54
C LEU A 692 -7.75 -10.24 33.35
N ASN A 693 -8.52 -11.26 33.72
CA ASN A 693 -8.13 -12.67 33.57
C ASN A 693 -8.68 -13.33 32.28
N SER A 694 -8.95 -12.56 31.24
CA SER A 694 -9.45 -13.10 29.97
C SER A 694 -8.40 -14.02 29.32
N GLN A 695 -8.77 -15.28 29.06
CA GLN A 695 -7.87 -16.28 28.47
C GLN A 695 -7.73 -16.14 26.95
N SER A 696 -8.68 -15.47 26.28
CA SER A 696 -8.64 -15.23 24.83
C SER A 696 -7.62 -14.15 24.46
N PRO A 697 -6.58 -14.46 23.66
CA PRO A 697 -5.62 -13.46 23.17
C PRO A 697 -6.28 -12.32 22.39
N GLY A 698 -7.26 -12.64 21.54
CA GLY A 698 -8.00 -11.65 20.75
C GLY A 698 -8.76 -10.65 21.62
N VAL A 699 -9.42 -11.11 22.69
CA VAL A 699 -10.12 -10.24 23.64
C VAL A 699 -9.15 -9.34 24.39
N ARG A 700 -7.98 -9.86 24.81
CA ARG A 700 -6.95 -9.04 25.47
C ARG A 700 -6.46 -7.92 24.54
N GLN A 701 -6.14 -8.25 23.29
CA GLN A 701 -5.69 -7.26 22.31
C GLN A 701 -6.76 -6.21 22.02
N GLN A 702 -8.02 -6.62 21.84
CA GLN A 702 -9.13 -5.71 21.60
C GLN A 702 -9.39 -4.80 22.82
N THR A 703 -9.28 -5.34 24.03
CA THR A 703 -9.38 -4.56 25.28
C THR A 703 -8.31 -3.47 25.32
N VAL A 704 -7.04 -3.80 25.04
CA VAL A 704 -5.94 -2.82 25.00
C VAL A 704 -6.20 -1.76 23.91
N SER A 705 -6.64 -2.16 22.72
CA SER A 705 -6.96 -1.24 21.61
C SER A 705 -8.09 -0.25 21.97
N LEU A 706 -9.18 -0.74 22.58
CA LEU A 706 -10.29 0.09 23.00
C LEU A 706 -9.93 1.01 24.16
N MET A 707 -9.18 0.50 25.16
CA MET A 707 -8.66 1.31 26.25
C MET A 707 -7.71 2.40 25.75
N LYS A 708 -6.90 2.15 24.71
CA LYS A 708 -6.08 3.17 24.04
C LYS A 708 -6.93 4.29 23.45
N LYS A 709 -8.03 3.98 22.76
CA LYS A 709 -8.96 5.02 22.25
C LYS A 709 -9.54 5.87 23.38
N LEU A 710 -9.95 5.24 24.48
CA LEU A 710 -10.46 5.93 25.67
C LEU A 710 -9.40 6.86 26.29
N LEU A 711 -8.19 6.36 26.52
CA LEU A 711 -7.11 7.13 27.15
C LEU A 711 -6.61 8.27 26.25
N CYS A 712 -6.56 8.06 24.92
CA CYS A 712 -6.31 9.15 23.97
C CYS A 712 -7.40 10.23 24.05
N ARG A 713 -8.69 9.85 24.17
CA ARG A 713 -9.79 10.81 24.36
C ARG A 713 -9.64 11.60 25.68
N VAL A 714 -9.24 10.95 26.77
CA VAL A 714 -8.94 11.65 28.05
C VAL A 714 -7.79 12.64 27.85
N LYS A 715 -6.71 12.25 27.18
CA LYS A 715 -5.57 13.12 26.88
C LYS A 715 -5.98 14.31 26.01
N ASP A 716 -6.59 14.08 24.86
CA ASP A 716 -6.96 15.13 23.90
C ASP A 716 -7.98 16.12 24.48
N SER A 717 -9.01 15.62 25.18
CA SER A 717 -9.98 16.48 25.85
C SER A 717 -9.34 17.27 26.99
N SER A 718 -8.43 16.68 27.76
CA SER A 718 -7.72 17.40 28.83
C SER A 718 -6.85 18.54 28.30
N GLN A 719 -6.16 18.34 27.16
CA GLN A 719 -5.37 19.40 26.53
C GLN A 719 -6.24 20.57 26.08
N LEU A 720 -7.44 20.29 25.55
CA LEU A 720 -8.40 21.33 25.16
C LEU A 720 -8.93 22.10 26.37
N LEU A 721 -9.28 21.41 27.46
CA LEU A 721 -9.72 22.04 28.72
C LEU A 721 -8.61 22.90 29.34
N GLN A 722 -7.34 22.50 29.17
CA GLN A 722 -6.20 23.22 29.72
C GLN A 722 -5.76 24.44 28.90
N LYS A 723 -6.03 24.50 27.59
CA LYS A 723 -5.65 25.64 26.72
C LYS A 723 -6.38 26.95 27.05
N ARG A 724 -7.48 26.90 27.80
CA ARG A 724 -8.16 28.11 28.29
C ARG A 724 -7.41 28.70 29.48
N PRO A 725 -7.16 30.03 29.52
CA PRO A 725 -6.44 30.67 30.62
C PRO A 725 -7.21 30.43 31.94
N VAL A 726 -6.48 30.29 33.05
CA VAL A 726 -7.04 29.86 34.35
C VAL A 726 -8.19 30.77 34.82
N GLN A 727 -8.17 32.06 34.48
CA GLN A 727 -9.26 33.01 34.77
C GLN A 727 -10.53 32.83 33.91
N GLU A 728 -10.46 32.17 32.76
CA GLU A 728 -11.61 31.91 31.87
C GLU A 728 -12.11 30.45 31.94
N ARG A 729 -11.47 29.60 32.77
CA ARG A 729 -11.90 28.20 32.94
C ARG A 729 -13.20 28.15 33.73
N ARG A 730 -14.21 27.50 33.15
CA ARG A 730 -15.48 27.24 33.83
C ARG A 730 -15.26 26.27 34.99
N ALA A 731 -16.05 26.39 36.05
CA ALA A 731 -16.00 25.43 37.18
C ALA A 731 -16.22 23.98 36.73
N GLU A 732 -16.99 23.77 35.66
CA GLU A 732 -17.24 22.48 35.00
C GLU A 732 -15.98 21.88 34.34
N ASP A 733 -15.13 22.73 33.75
CA ASP A 733 -13.88 22.30 33.10
C ASP A 733 -12.91 21.78 34.17
N GLN A 734 -12.82 22.45 35.33
CA GLN A 734 -12.00 22.01 36.46
C GLN A 734 -12.52 20.72 37.09
N ARG A 735 -13.83 20.60 37.31
CA ARG A 735 -14.47 19.37 37.81
C ARG A 735 -14.16 18.17 36.90
N SER A 736 -14.17 18.37 35.58
CA SER A 736 -13.85 17.32 34.60
C SER A 736 -12.39 16.86 34.70
N LEU A 737 -11.46 17.81 34.85
CA LEU A 737 -10.03 17.49 35.06
C LEU A 737 -9.78 16.74 36.38
N ASP A 738 -10.47 17.12 37.46
CA ASP A 738 -10.38 16.43 38.75
C ASP A 738 -10.93 15.00 38.68
N GLN A 739 -12.04 14.79 37.96
CA GLN A 739 -12.59 13.46 37.69
C GLN A 739 -11.61 12.59 36.89
N TYR A 740 -10.95 13.15 35.86
CA TYR A 740 -9.93 12.44 35.10
C TYR A 740 -8.75 12.03 35.98
N ARG A 741 -8.28 12.95 36.84
CA ARG A 741 -7.19 12.66 37.79
C ARG A 741 -7.56 11.53 38.74
N ALA A 742 -8.76 11.57 39.33
CA ALA A 742 -9.23 10.50 40.21
C ALA A 742 -9.38 9.16 39.47
N PHE A 743 -9.91 9.17 38.24
CA PHE A 743 -10.09 7.98 37.43
C PHE A 743 -8.77 7.34 37.00
N LEU A 744 -7.82 8.12 36.49
CA LEU A 744 -6.52 7.60 36.05
C LEU A 744 -5.70 7.04 37.23
N ARG A 745 -5.81 7.65 38.42
CA ARG A 745 -5.18 7.12 39.65
C ARG A 745 -5.78 5.81 40.09
N TRP A 746 -7.12 5.71 40.10
CA TRP A 746 -7.80 4.46 40.37
C TRP A 746 -7.35 3.37 39.38
N LEU A 747 -7.34 3.69 38.08
CA LEU A 747 -6.94 2.75 37.03
C LEU A 747 -5.50 2.27 37.23
N CYS A 748 -4.57 3.19 37.48
CA CYS A 748 -3.17 2.85 37.75
C CYS A 748 -3.02 1.98 39.00
N GLY A 749 -3.65 2.34 40.12
CA GLY A 749 -3.61 1.59 41.37
C GLY A 749 -4.17 0.17 41.19
N THR A 750 -5.36 0.03 40.62
CA THR A 750 -5.99 -1.28 40.37
C THR A 750 -5.13 -2.18 39.48
N LEU A 751 -4.47 -1.64 38.45
CA LEU A 751 -3.61 -2.44 37.58
C LEU A 751 -2.32 -2.90 38.30
N LEU A 752 -1.75 -2.06 39.17
CA LEU A 752 -0.56 -2.39 39.96
C LEU A 752 -0.85 -3.40 41.10
N GLU A 753 -2.00 -3.27 41.77
CA GLU A 753 -2.46 -4.19 42.82
C GLU A 753 -2.67 -5.62 42.32
N VAL A 754 -2.91 -5.80 41.02
CA VAL A 754 -3.10 -7.12 40.39
C VAL A 754 -1.79 -7.86 40.17
N LEU A 755 -0.65 -7.17 40.11
CA LEU A 755 0.67 -7.73 39.79
C LEU A 755 1.38 -8.40 40.98
N LEU A 756 0.63 -9.06 41.86
CA LEU A 756 1.20 -9.79 42.99
C LEU A 756 1.95 -11.06 42.52
N PRO A 757 2.94 -11.55 43.30
CA PRO A 757 3.56 -12.85 43.04
C PRO A 757 2.50 -13.95 42.91
N GLY A 758 2.57 -14.74 41.84
CA GLY A 758 1.57 -15.78 41.53
C GLY A 758 0.37 -15.30 40.70
N ALA A 759 0.34 -14.05 40.25
CA ALA A 759 -0.65 -13.59 39.28
C ALA A 759 -0.56 -14.41 37.97
N SER A 760 -1.73 -14.80 37.44
CA SER A 760 -1.83 -15.55 36.19
C SER A 760 -1.26 -14.77 35.00
N PHE A 761 -0.72 -15.47 33.99
CA PHE A 761 -0.21 -14.88 32.75
C PHE A 761 -1.15 -13.83 32.15
N SER A 762 -2.45 -14.13 32.01
CA SER A 762 -3.45 -13.22 31.42
C SER A 762 -3.59 -11.90 32.18
N LYS A 763 -3.59 -11.96 33.53
CA LYS A 763 -3.60 -10.77 34.40
C LYS A 763 -2.33 -9.94 34.24
N CYS A 764 -1.15 -10.59 34.31
CA CYS A 764 0.13 -9.90 34.14
C CYS A 764 0.22 -9.20 32.79
N LEU A 765 -0.10 -9.93 31.71
CA LEU A 765 0.00 -9.41 30.35
C LEU A 765 -0.92 -8.22 30.12
N LEU A 766 -2.20 -8.32 30.49
CA LEU A 766 -3.16 -7.23 30.28
C LEU A 766 -2.86 -6.03 31.19
N SER A 767 -2.52 -6.26 32.47
CA SER A 767 -2.17 -5.17 33.38
C SER A 767 -0.91 -4.42 32.95
N LEU A 768 0.17 -5.14 32.61
CA LEU A 768 1.41 -4.52 32.15
C LEU A 768 1.22 -3.79 30.80
N SER A 769 0.40 -4.33 29.89
CA SER A 769 0.09 -3.66 28.62
C SER A 769 -0.64 -2.34 28.83
N LEU A 770 -1.64 -2.31 29.73
CA LEU A 770 -2.38 -1.09 30.05
C LEU A 770 -1.55 -0.09 30.85
N LEU A 771 -0.65 -0.54 31.74
CA LEU A 771 0.28 0.33 32.47
C LEU A 771 1.32 0.99 31.54
N ASN A 772 1.88 0.23 30.59
CA ASN A 772 2.76 0.79 29.55
C ASN A 772 2.03 1.80 28.63
N LEU A 773 0.73 1.60 28.42
CA LEU A 773 -0.07 2.56 27.67
C LEU A 773 -0.33 3.86 28.48
N LEU A 774 -0.53 3.74 29.80
CA LEU A 774 -0.67 4.89 30.69
C LEU A 774 0.61 5.73 30.75
N SER A 775 1.78 5.09 30.88
CA SER A 775 3.06 5.80 30.88
C SER A 775 3.31 6.54 29.57
N GLN A 776 3.05 5.92 28.43
CA GLN A 776 3.21 6.55 27.11
C GLN A 776 2.31 7.79 26.93
N LEU A 777 1.12 7.79 27.52
CA LEU A 777 0.15 8.86 27.32
C LEU A 777 0.26 10.00 28.34
N PHE A 778 0.53 9.68 29.61
CA PHE A 778 0.43 10.62 30.75
C PHE A 778 1.70 10.81 31.58
N SER A 779 2.74 9.99 31.36
CA SER A 779 4.00 9.95 32.14
C SER A 779 3.85 9.65 33.64
N PHE A 780 4.88 9.02 34.22
CA PHE A 780 5.02 8.80 35.66
C PHE A 780 6.07 9.73 36.30
N THR A 781 6.67 10.66 35.55
CA THR A 781 7.71 11.59 36.04
C THR A 781 7.15 12.84 36.72
N ALA A 782 7.94 13.43 37.63
CA ALA A 782 7.51 14.38 38.67
C ALA A 782 7.69 15.89 38.34
N GLU A 783 7.71 16.29 37.07
CA GLU A 783 7.48 17.71 36.68
C GLU A 783 6.00 17.89 36.39
N PRO A 784 5.36 19.07 36.61
CA PRO A 784 3.97 19.19 37.08
C PRO A 784 2.96 18.58 36.08
N ALA A 785 2.88 17.25 36.11
CA ALA A 785 2.05 16.46 35.26
C ALA A 785 0.65 16.63 35.83
N THR A 786 -0.28 17.11 35.02
CA THR A 786 -1.64 17.46 35.44
C THR A 786 -2.34 16.35 36.25
N PHE A 787 -1.93 15.09 36.04
CA PHE A 787 -2.53 13.91 36.68
C PHE A 787 -1.67 13.29 37.80
N ALA A 788 -0.37 13.59 37.86
CA ALA A 788 0.59 13.09 38.85
C ALA A 788 0.39 11.59 39.19
N LEU A 789 0.55 10.71 38.18
CA LEU A 789 0.39 9.27 38.33
C LEU A 789 1.54 8.62 39.12
N GLY A 790 2.73 9.23 39.11
CA GLY A 790 3.88 8.75 39.89
C GLY A 790 3.61 8.67 41.40
N GLU A 791 2.71 9.51 41.93
CA GLU A 791 2.31 9.50 43.36
C GLU A 791 1.59 8.20 43.77
N VAL A 792 1.00 7.46 42.83
CA VAL A 792 0.30 6.18 43.09
C VAL A 792 1.28 5.01 43.20
N VAL A 793 2.48 5.16 42.63
CA VAL A 793 3.47 4.08 42.55
C VAL A 793 4.24 4.00 43.86
N THR A 794 4.04 2.91 44.61
CA THR A 794 4.79 2.62 45.83
C THR A 794 6.02 1.75 45.52
N PRO A 795 7.03 1.70 46.41
CA PRO A 795 8.13 0.76 46.26
C PRO A 795 7.68 -0.71 46.18
N ALA A 796 6.61 -1.07 46.90
CA ALA A 796 6.00 -2.40 46.81
C ALA A 796 5.44 -2.69 45.40
N HIS A 797 4.80 -1.70 44.76
CA HIS A 797 4.34 -1.82 43.38
C HIS A 797 5.50 -2.02 42.40
N ALA A 798 6.58 -1.25 42.54
CA ALA A 798 7.76 -1.39 41.69
C ALA A 798 8.44 -2.76 41.87
N GLN A 799 8.53 -3.26 43.12
CA GLN A 799 9.04 -4.61 43.41
C GLN A 799 8.18 -5.71 42.76
N ASN A 800 6.86 -5.57 42.80
CA ASN A 800 5.93 -6.49 42.15
C ASN A 800 6.13 -6.54 40.61
N VAL A 801 6.36 -5.38 39.98
CA VAL A 801 6.71 -5.33 38.55
C VAL A 801 8.09 -5.95 38.30
N LEU A 802 9.07 -5.74 39.18
CA LEU A 802 10.39 -6.38 39.09
C LEU A 802 10.28 -7.90 39.18
N ASN A 803 9.43 -8.43 40.06
CA ASN A 803 9.16 -9.86 40.14
C ASN A 803 8.54 -10.42 38.84
N CYS A 804 7.80 -9.61 38.07
CA CYS A 804 7.28 -10.03 36.76
C CYS A 804 8.37 -10.28 35.71
N VAL A 805 9.58 -9.70 35.86
CA VAL A 805 10.72 -9.96 34.96
C VAL A 805 11.19 -11.42 35.07
N ALA A 806 10.96 -12.07 36.23
CA ALA A 806 11.24 -13.48 36.44
C ALA A 806 10.17 -14.43 35.83
N SER A 807 9.14 -13.91 35.17
CA SER A 807 8.11 -14.71 34.47
C SER A 807 8.72 -15.66 33.42
N ASN A 808 8.17 -16.84 33.21
CA ASN A 808 8.60 -17.74 32.13
C ASN A 808 8.21 -17.24 30.73
N PHE A 809 7.26 -16.30 30.65
CA PHE A 809 6.75 -15.75 29.39
C PHE A 809 7.51 -14.49 28.97
N LEU A 810 8.11 -14.51 27.78
CA LEU A 810 8.96 -13.43 27.28
C LEU A 810 8.22 -12.09 27.18
N GLU A 811 6.98 -12.08 26.71
CA GLU A 811 6.19 -10.86 26.55
C GLU A 811 5.96 -10.15 27.89
N VAL A 812 5.78 -10.91 28.97
CA VAL A 812 5.64 -10.37 30.33
C VAL A 812 6.96 -9.74 30.78
N LYS A 813 8.11 -10.38 30.52
CA LYS A 813 9.43 -9.82 30.84
C LYS A 813 9.64 -8.48 30.12
N GLN A 814 9.38 -8.45 28.82
CA GLN A 814 9.57 -7.26 27.98
C GLN A 814 8.70 -6.10 28.45
N LEU A 815 7.41 -6.35 28.71
CA LEU A 815 6.49 -5.31 29.21
C LEU A 815 6.85 -4.83 30.61
N ALA A 816 7.29 -5.72 31.50
CA ALA A 816 7.72 -5.39 32.85
C ALA A 816 8.99 -4.52 32.85
N THR A 817 10.01 -4.93 32.08
CA THR A 817 11.26 -4.16 31.91
C THR A 817 11.00 -2.80 31.27
N SER A 818 10.15 -2.73 30.25
CA SER A 818 9.73 -1.47 29.65
C SER A 818 9.08 -0.55 30.70
N LEU A 819 8.14 -1.07 31.49
CA LEU A 819 7.45 -0.31 32.52
C LEU A 819 8.39 0.19 33.61
N LEU A 820 9.30 -0.65 34.11
CA LEU A 820 10.26 -0.30 35.18
C LEU A 820 11.12 0.91 34.80
N SER A 821 11.53 1.02 33.53
CA SER A 821 12.31 2.18 33.07
C SER A 821 11.52 3.50 33.10
N GLN A 822 10.19 3.43 33.20
CA GLN A 822 9.28 4.57 33.16
C GLN A 822 8.70 4.92 34.54
N LEU A 823 8.77 4.02 35.53
CA LEU A 823 8.29 4.26 36.89
C LEU A 823 9.15 5.30 37.63
N PRO A 824 8.64 5.94 38.70
CA PRO A 824 9.40 6.90 39.48
C PRO A 824 10.70 6.29 40.04
N PRO A 825 11.89 6.90 39.84
CA PRO A 825 13.15 6.35 40.32
C PRO A 825 13.20 6.09 41.83
N SER A 826 12.48 6.91 42.60
CA SER A 826 12.33 6.74 44.06
C SER A 826 11.55 5.48 44.46
N ALA A 827 10.62 5.02 43.63
CA ALA A 827 9.86 3.79 43.87
C ALA A 827 10.65 2.55 43.42
N VAL A 828 11.35 2.61 42.27
CA VAL A 828 12.15 1.49 41.77
C VAL A 828 13.39 1.25 42.65
N GLY A 829 13.97 2.31 43.21
CA GLY A 829 15.05 2.19 44.21
C GLY A 829 16.42 1.81 43.65
N LEU A 830 16.61 1.80 42.32
CA LEU A 830 17.90 1.48 41.69
C LEU A 830 18.99 2.53 41.96
N GLN A 831 18.63 3.73 42.43
CA GLN A 831 19.62 4.73 42.86
C GLN A 831 20.27 4.41 44.21
N VAL A 832 19.77 3.40 44.92
CA VAL A 832 20.39 2.90 46.15
C VAL A 832 21.46 1.87 45.75
N PRO A 833 22.75 2.09 46.07
CA PRO A 833 23.84 1.21 45.64
C PRO A 833 23.66 -0.25 46.07
N GLU A 834 23.10 -0.51 47.26
CA GLU A 834 22.84 -1.87 47.75
C GLU A 834 21.73 -2.58 46.95
N THR A 835 20.66 -1.85 46.59
CA THR A 835 19.61 -2.38 45.74
C THR A 835 20.14 -2.68 44.34
N MET A 836 20.91 -1.74 43.75
CA MET A 836 21.56 -1.93 42.47
C MET A 836 22.51 -3.15 42.48
N LEU A 837 23.29 -3.30 43.54
CA LEU A 837 24.19 -4.45 43.74
C LEU A 837 23.42 -5.77 43.84
N SER A 838 22.28 -5.79 44.54
CA SER A 838 21.44 -6.99 44.64
C SER A 838 20.87 -7.42 43.28
N VAL A 839 20.43 -6.47 42.46
CA VAL A 839 19.92 -6.71 41.11
C VAL A 839 21.04 -7.16 40.17
N LEU A 840 22.23 -6.56 40.28
CA LEU A 840 23.40 -6.94 39.52
C LEU A 840 23.85 -8.37 39.86
N ARG A 841 23.92 -8.72 41.15
CA ARG A 841 24.24 -10.10 41.58
C ARG A 841 23.23 -11.10 41.05
N ALA A 842 21.94 -10.82 41.20
CA ALA A 842 20.88 -11.67 40.65
C ALA A 842 21.02 -11.85 39.13
N ALA A 843 21.35 -10.79 38.38
CA ALA A 843 21.58 -10.89 36.95
C ALA A 843 22.80 -11.77 36.60
N LEU A 844 23.89 -11.64 37.35
CA LEU A 844 25.09 -12.47 37.17
C LEU A 844 24.81 -13.94 37.51
N ASP A 845 24.10 -14.22 38.61
CA ASP A 845 23.75 -15.59 39.03
C ASP A 845 22.78 -16.26 38.04
N LEU A 846 21.78 -15.51 37.54
CA LEU A 846 20.85 -15.99 36.52
C LEU A 846 21.53 -16.20 35.16
N SER A 847 22.61 -15.46 34.86
CA SER A 847 23.39 -15.64 33.63
C SER A 847 24.15 -16.97 33.59
N THR A 848 24.36 -17.62 34.74
CA THR A 848 24.96 -18.96 34.86
C THR A 848 23.92 -20.04 35.16
N SER A 849 22.62 -19.74 35.05
CA SER A 849 21.56 -20.73 35.28
C SER A 849 21.49 -21.76 34.16
N THR A 850 21.29 -23.02 34.54
CA THR A 850 21.00 -24.14 33.62
C THR A 850 19.61 -24.05 32.99
N LYS A 851 18.78 -23.09 33.43
CA LYS A 851 17.48 -22.81 32.85
C LYS A 851 17.60 -21.72 31.78
N PRO A 852 17.29 -22.03 30.52
CA PRO A 852 17.23 -21.09 29.40
C PRO A 852 16.63 -19.71 29.65
N TYR A 853 15.47 -19.67 30.30
CA TYR A 853 14.68 -18.45 30.48
C TYR A 853 15.25 -17.53 31.57
N ASP A 854 16.12 -18.05 32.43
CA ASP A 854 16.84 -17.28 33.44
C ASP A 854 17.92 -16.41 32.82
N SER A 855 18.63 -16.90 31.79
CA SER A 855 19.58 -16.08 31.03
C SER A 855 18.89 -14.92 30.31
N VAL A 856 17.65 -15.14 29.86
CA VAL A 856 16.81 -14.07 29.30
C VAL A 856 16.38 -13.08 30.39
N THR A 857 16.04 -13.56 31.59
CA THR A 857 15.80 -12.70 32.78
C THR A 857 17.02 -11.83 33.08
N ALA A 858 18.22 -12.44 33.12
CA ALA A 858 19.48 -11.76 33.37
C ALA A 858 19.73 -10.62 32.37
N ALA A 859 19.52 -10.88 31.08
CA ALA A 859 19.63 -9.85 30.05
C ALA A 859 18.68 -8.65 30.29
N HIS A 860 17.43 -8.92 30.71
CA HIS A 860 16.47 -7.86 31.02
C HIS A 860 16.84 -7.07 32.29
N LEU A 861 17.41 -7.71 33.31
CA LEU A 861 17.91 -7.03 34.50
C LEU A 861 19.14 -6.17 34.19
N LEU A 862 20.09 -6.68 33.41
CA LEU A 862 21.24 -5.90 32.94
C LEU A 862 20.80 -4.68 32.15
N HIS A 863 19.80 -4.82 31.28
CA HIS A 863 19.24 -3.70 30.53
C HIS A 863 18.67 -2.58 31.44
N LEU A 864 18.04 -2.91 32.58
CA LEU A 864 17.59 -1.90 33.55
C LEU A 864 18.77 -1.15 34.20
N LEU A 865 19.86 -1.88 34.46
CA LEU A 865 21.06 -1.34 35.10
C LEU A 865 21.86 -0.42 34.18
N LEU A 866 21.91 -0.71 32.87
CA LEU A 866 22.68 0.06 31.89
C LEU A 866 22.33 1.56 31.85
N GLN A 867 21.11 1.93 32.26
CA GLN A 867 20.64 3.32 32.28
C GLN A 867 21.03 4.08 33.55
N GLN A 868 21.64 3.41 34.55
CA GLN A 868 21.97 4.03 35.84
C GLN A 868 23.38 4.65 35.83
N PRO A 869 23.56 5.90 36.28
CA PRO A 869 24.86 6.57 36.27
C PRO A 869 25.87 5.93 37.23
N ASP A 870 25.41 5.35 38.34
CA ASP A 870 26.27 4.77 39.38
C ASP A 870 26.62 3.28 39.18
N LEU A 871 26.35 2.72 37.99
CA LEU A 871 26.58 1.30 37.73
C LEU A 871 28.07 0.91 37.80
N ILE A 872 28.97 1.70 37.21
CA ILE A 872 30.42 1.40 37.19
C ILE A 872 31.01 1.27 38.60
N PRO A 873 30.76 2.21 39.54
CA PRO A 873 31.14 2.04 40.94
C PRO A 873 30.63 0.74 41.59
N VAL A 874 29.40 0.32 41.27
CA VAL A 874 28.82 -0.92 41.79
C VAL A 874 29.46 -2.16 41.15
N LEU A 875 29.79 -2.12 39.86
CA LEU A 875 30.51 -3.20 39.16
C LEU A 875 31.91 -3.42 39.75
N LEU A 876 32.62 -2.35 40.12
CA LEU A 876 33.94 -2.42 40.76
C LEU A 876 33.90 -3.12 42.14
N ARG A 877 32.76 -3.08 42.84
CA ARG A 877 32.56 -3.84 44.09
C ARG A 877 32.40 -5.35 43.84
N CYS A 878 31.95 -5.75 42.64
CA CYS A 878 31.83 -7.14 42.22
C CYS A 878 33.13 -7.69 41.64
N ASP A 879 33.92 -6.85 40.97
CA ASP A 879 35.18 -7.23 40.34
C ASP A 879 36.18 -6.06 40.35
N PRO A 880 37.09 -6.00 41.34
CA PRO A 880 38.03 -4.88 41.47
C PRO A 880 39.12 -4.86 40.39
N GLY A 881 39.21 -5.87 39.52
CA GLY A 881 40.21 -5.95 38.44
C GLY A 881 39.82 -5.23 37.15
N LEU A 882 38.65 -4.57 37.08
CA LEU A 882 38.18 -3.84 35.91
C LEU A 882 38.85 -2.46 35.77
N ASP A 883 39.56 -2.24 34.67
CA ASP A 883 40.16 -0.94 34.34
C ASP A 883 39.10 -0.05 33.64
N LEU A 884 38.45 0.83 34.42
CA LEU A 884 37.31 1.65 33.99
C LEU A 884 37.51 3.12 34.38
N GLN A 885 37.39 4.02 33.40
CA GLN A 885 37.44 5.48 33.64
C GLN A 885 36.08 6.00 34.09
N ILE A 886 36.01 6.58 35.30
CA ILE A 886 34.80 7.22 35.83
C ILE A 886 34.73 8.65 35.31
N ARG A 887 33.66 9.02 34.59
CA ARG A 887 33.41 10.40 34.15
C ARG A 887 32.06 10.88 34.69
N PRO A 888 32.03 11.78 35.69
CA PRO A 888 30.79 12.18 36.39
C PRO A 888 29.89 13.14 35.60
N GLU A 889 30.32 13.68 34.44
CA GLU A 889 29.57 14.64 33.63
C GLU A 889 29.39 14.16 32.18
N ALA A 890 28.71 13.03 32.01
CA ALA A 890 28.48 12.41 30.70
C ALA A 890 27.03 12.58 30.22
N SER A 891 26.83 12.71 28.91
CA SER A 891 25.50 12.63 28.29
C SER A 891 24.87 11.25 28.51
N ARG A 892 23.53 11.13 28.48
CA ARG A 892 22.84 9.83 28.66
C ARG A 892 23.31 8.75 27.67
N SER A 893 23.62 9.14 26.43
CA SER A 893 24.16 8.22 25.42
C SER A 893 25.57 7.73 25.77
N LEU A 894 26.42 8.61 26.30
CA LEU A 894 27.76 8.26 26.75
C LEU A 894 27.74 7.41 28.03
N ILE A 895 26.81 7.66 28.96
CA ILE A 895 26.59 6.82 30.15
C ILE A 895 26.22 5.40 29.71
N LEU A 896 25.27 5.27 28.78
CA LEU A 896 24.88 3.97 28.23
C LEU A 896 26.06 3.24 27.55
N GLU A 897 26.86 3.96 26.75
CA GLU A 897 28.05 3.40 26.09
C GLU A 897 29.07 2.89 27.12
N LEU A 898 29.43 3.71 28.11
CA LEU A 898 30.42 3.35 29.14
C LEU A 898 29.93 2.19 30.02
N ASN A 899 28.65 2.21 30.41
CA ASN A 899 28.03 1.13 31.18
C ASN A 899 28.00 -0.18 30.39
N ALA A 900 27.64 -0.13 29.11
CA ALA A 900 27.61 -1.32 28.26
C ALA A 900 29.01 -1.90 28.07
N LEU A 901 30.02 -1.04 27.82
CA LEU A 901 31.41 -1.46 27.72
C LEU A 901 31.89 -2.15 29.01
N ALA A 902 31.58 -1.58 30.17
CA ALA A 902 31.93 -2.15 31.47
C ALA A 902 31.25 -3.51 31.74
N VAL A 903 29.95 -3.60 31.45
CA VAL A 903 29.18 -4.86 31.61
C VAL A 903 29.69 -5.93 30.65
N VAL A 904 29.94 -5.61 29.38
CA VAL A 904 30.46 -6.59 28.41
C VAL A 904 31.85 -7.07 28.80
N ARG A 905 32.75 -6.18 29.27
CA ARG A 905 34.07 -6.58 29.79
C ARG A 905 33.97 -7.53 30.99
N LEU A 906 33.07 -7.23 31.94
CA LEU A 906 32.84 -8.10 33.09
C LEU A 906 32.34 -9.48 32.65
N LEU A 907 31.31 -9.52 31.80
CA LEU A 907 30.74 -10.77 31.31
C LEU A 907 31.75 -11.58 30.50
N LEU A 908 32.55 -10.93 29.65
CA LEU A 908 33.59 -11.57 28.84
C LEU A 908 34.67 -12.20 29.70
N ARG A 909 35.22 -11.49 30.70
CA ARG A 909 36.24 -12.05 31.60
C ARG A 909 35.73 -13.27 32.37
N ARG A 910 34.48 -13.22 32.81
CA ARG A 910 33.87 -14.35 33.52
C ARG A 910 33.60 -15.53 32.58
N LEU A 911 33.13 -15.26 31.36
CA LEU A 911 32.95 -16.27 30.32
C LEU A 911 34.28 -16.91 29.90
N GLN A 912 35.38 -16.14 29.86
CA GLN A 912 36.73 -16.67 29.63
C GLN A 912 37.15 -17.63 30.74
N ALA A 913 36.89 -17.30 32.00
CA ALA A 913 37.19 -18.18 33.14
C ALA A 913 36.35 -19.47 33.11
N GLU A 914 35.05 -19.35 32.80
CA GLU A 914 34.13 -20.48 32.66
C GLU A 914 34.47 -21.38 31.48
N LEU A 915 34.90 -20.79 30.35
CA LEU A 915 35.35 -21.56 29.20
C LEU A 915 36.61 -22.37 29.54
N SER A 916 37.60 -21.79 30.22
CA SER A 916 38.78 -22.55 30.67
C SER A 916 38.39 -23.74 31.55
N GLY A 917 37.30 -23.62 32.34
CA GLY A 917 36.71 -24.74 33.06
C GLY A 917 36.02 -25.77 32.15
N ALA A 918 35.30 -25.31 31.12
CA ALA A 918 34.64 -26.18 30.14
C ALA A 918 35.62 -26.93 29.23
N GLU A 919 36.79 -26.34 28.96
CA GLU A 919 37.93 -26.99 28.29
C GLU A 919 38.48 -28.17 29.11
N ALA A 920 38.36 -28.11 30.45
CA ALA A 920 38.76 -29.19 31.35
C ALA A 920 37.67 -30.26 31.52
N SER A 921 36.41 -29.86 31.77
CA SER A 921 35.26 -30.77 31.77
C SER A 921 33.98 -30.05 31.36
N LEU A 922 33.45 -30.44 30.19
CA LEU A 922 32.20 -29.91 29.65
C LEU A 922 30.98 -30.36 30.47
N LEU A 923 31.08 -31.51 31.15
CA LEU A 923 30.06 -32.04 32.03
C LEU A 923 29.87 -31.15 33.26
N GLN A 924 30.98 -30.77 33.90
CA GLN A 924 30.93 -29.86 35.04
C GLN A 924 30.43 -28.48 34.62
N ALA A 925 30.86 -27.99 33.46
CA ALA A 925 30.39 -26.72 32.90
C ALA A 925 28.88 -26.72 32.63
N ALA A 926 28.33 -27.78 32.03
CA ALA A 926 26.90 -27.90 31.77
C ALA A 926 26.04 -27.93 33.06
N ALA A 927 26.59 -28.41 34.17
CA ALA A 927 25.89 -28.46 35.45
C ALA A 927 25.89 -27.15 36.23
N SER A 928 26.98 -26.38 36.12
CA SER A 928 27.29 -25.30 37.07
C SER A 928 27.56 -23.94 36.44
N PHE A 929 28.02 -23.88 35.18
CA PHE A 929 28.29 -22.63 34.46
C PHE A 929 28.11 -22.82 32.94
N PRO A 930 26.87 -23.02 32.45
CA PRO A 930 26.60 -23.17 31.03
C PRO A 930 27.01 -21.90 30.25
N LEU A 931 27.79 -22.10 29.18
CA LEU A 931 28.43 -21.02 28.43
C LEU A 931 27.43 -20.10 27.70
N TYR A 932 26.26 -20.63 27.32
CA TYR A 932 25.26 -19.89 26.54
C TYR A 932 24.71 -18.66 27.28
N GLY A 933 24.62 -18.68 28.61
CA GLY A 933 23.89 -17.65 29.36
C GLY A 933 24.60 -16.30 29.38
N ARG A 934 25.93 -16.28 29.56
CA ARG A 934 26.74 -15.06 29.46
C ARG A 934 26.86 -14.56 28.02
N ALA A 935 27.01 -15.47 27.04
CA ALA A 935 27.03 -15.11 25.63
C ALA A 935 25.72 -14.43 25.19
N HIS A 936 24.58 -14.95 25.67
CA HIS A 936 23.27 -14.34 25.48
C HIS A 936 23.19 -12.92 26.07
N CYS A 937 23.66 -12.74 27.31
CA CYS A 937 23.68 -11.43 27.96
C CYS A 937 24.57 -10.41 27.24
N ILE A 938 25.75 -10.83 26.75
CA ILE A 938 26.64 -9.99 25.93
C ILE A 938 25.92 -9.53 24.67
N THR A 939 25.30 -10.47 23.94
CA THR A 939 24.54 -10.17 22.71
C THR A 939 23.41 -9.18 22.99
N ALA A 940 22.65 -9.40 24.06
CA ALA A 940 21.53 -8.53 24.44
C ALA A 940 21.97 -7.11 24.84
N VAL A 941 23.14 -6.96 25.49
CA VAL A 941 23.71 -5.63 25.81
C VAL A 941 24.15 -4.91 24.54
N LEU A 942 24.81 -5.62 23.60
CA LEU A 942 25.25 -5.05 22.32
C LEU A 942 24.08 -4.58 21.45
N GLN A 943 22.96 -5.30 21.43
CA GLN A 943 21.74 -4.93 20.69
C GLN A 943 21.12 -3.60 21.13
N ARG A 944 21.49 -3.07 22.30
CA ARG A 944 20.97 -1.79 22.84
C ARG A 944 21.82 -0.58 22.47
N LEU A 945 23.00 -0.78 21.89
CA LEU A 945 23.90 0.29 21.50
C LEU A 945 23.59 0.77 20.08
N SER A 946 23.64 2.09 19.88
CA SER A 946 23.69 2.69 18.55
C SER A 946 25.14 2.67 18.07
N THR A 947 25.48 1.68 17.27
CA THR A 947 26.84 1.42 16.79
C THR A 947 27.36 2.49 15.82
N GLU A 948 26.49 3.35 15.29
CA GLU A 948 26.82 4.49 14.42
C GLU A 948 27.38 5.72 15.16
N CYS A 949 27.25 5.78 16.49
CA CYS A 949 27.56 6.98 17.29
C CYS A 949 28.51 6.71 18.47
N LEU A 950 29.30 5.63 18.40
CA LEU A 950 30.21 5.24 19.49
C LEU A 950 31.41 6.19 19.59
N SER A 951 31.74 6.60 20.82
CA SER A 951 32.82 7.55 21.11
C SER A 951 34.13 6.86 21.55
N GLN A 952 34.05 5.64 22.09
CA GLN A 952 35.18 4.88 22.65
C GLN A 952 35.74 3.85 21.66
N THR A 953 36.04 4.28 20.42
CA THR A 953 36.37 3.39 19.30
C THR A 953 37.53 2.43 19.60
N GLU A 954 38.62 2.89 20.21
CA GLU A 954 39.79 2.05 20.55
C GLU A 954 39.47 0.97 21.59
N GLN A 955 38.59 1.28 22.55
CA GLN A 955 38.19 0.33 23.57
C GLN A 955 37.23 -0.73 23.02
N TRP A 956 36.40 -0.34 22.06
CA TRP A 956 35.51 -1.25 21.35
C TRP A 956 36.25 -2.15 20.36
N THR A 957 37.24 -1.67 19.62
CA THR A 957 38.02 -2.51 18.68
C THR A 957 38.76 -3.65 19.40
N GLY A 958 39.40 -3.34 20.54
CA GLY A 958 40.04 -4.35 21.39
C GLY A 958 39.04 -5.36 21.91
N LEU A 959 37.92 -4.89 22.47
CA LEU A 959 36.88 -5.75 23.04
C LEU A 959 36.22 -6.65 21.98
N VAL A 960 35.93 -6.13 20.78
CA VAL A 960 35.35 -6.90 19.68
C VAL A 960 36.30 -8.01 19.21
N SER A 961 37.60 -7.73 19.16
CA SER A 961 38.61 -8.74 18.82
C SER A 961 38.65 -9.88 19.85
N GLU A 962 38.57 -9.55 21.14
CA GLU A 962 38.48 -10.54 22.21
C GLU A 962 37.16 -11.34 22.15
N LEU A 963 36.04 -10.70 21.84
CA LEU A 963 34.73 -11.36 21.67
C LEU A 963 34.75 -12.36 20.49
N ILE A 964 35.36 -11.98 19.36
CA ILE A 964 35.49 -12.88 18.21
C ILE A 964 36.35 -14.10 18.58
N ALA A 965 37.49 -13.88 19.24
CA ALA A 965 38.34 -14.98 19.71
C ALA A 965 37.61 -15.89 20.71
N MET A 966 36.82 -15.30 21.61
CA MET A 966 35.97 -16.02 22.56
C MET A 966 34.94 -16.91 21.85
N CYS A 967 34.26 -16.39 20.83
CA CYS A 967 33.30 -17.15 20.01
C CYS A 967 33.93 -18.38 19.35
N TYR A 968 35.12 -18.25 18.76
CA TYR A 968 35.82 -19.39 18.16
C TYR A 968 36.19 -20.45 19.18
N ARG A 969 36.77 -20.05 20.32
CA ARG A 969 37.13 -20.99 21.39
C ARG A 969 35.89 -21.70 21.97
N MET A 970 34.80 -20.97 22.20
CA MET A 970 33.53 -21.59 22.61
C MET A 970 33.03 -22.60 21.59
N SER A 971 33.07 -22.25 20.29
CA SER A 971 32.69 -23.16 19.21
C SER A 971 33.54 -24.42 19.23
N ASP A 972 34.87 -24.30 19.40
CA ASP A 972 35.79 -25.45 19.42
C ASP A 972 35.45 -26.42 20.58
N VAL A 973 35.13 -25.90 21.76
CA VAL A 973 34.79 -26.71 22.95
C VAL A 973 33.48 -27.48 22.78
N VAL A 974 32.46 -26.88 22.16
CA VAL A 974 31.13 -27.52 22.02
C VAL A 974 30.96 -28.31 20.72
N SER A 975 31.80 -28.06 19.72
CA SER A 975 31.77 -28.71 18.40
C SER A 975 31.70 -30.24 18.46
N PRO A 976 32.50 -30.94 19.30
CA PRO A 976 32.50 -32.40 19.32
C PRO A 976 31.15 -33.02 19.67
N VAL A 977 30.35 -32.36 20.51
CA VAL A 977 29.03 -32.85 20.92
C VAL A 977 27.97 -32.52 19.87
N VAL A 978 28.00 -31.31 19.31
CA VAL A 978 27.00 -30.84 18.33
C VAL A 978 27.18 -31.50 16.96
N GLN A 979 28.40 -31.91 16.61
CA GLN A 979 28.73 -32.60 15.36
C GLN A 979 28.72 -34.14 15.47
N SER A 980 28.33 -34.68 16.62
CA SER A 980 28.17 -36.13 16.80
C SER A 980 26.96 -36.63 16.01
N SER A 981 27.11 -37.76 15.31
CA SER A 981 26.01 -38.45 14.61
C SER A 981 24.99 -39.10 15.55
N SER A 982 25.30 -39.23 16.84
CA SER A 982 24.35 -39.66 17.88
C SER A 982 24.60 -38.91 19.20
N PRO A 983 24.03 -37.71 19.35
CA PRO A 983 24.29 -36.84 20.48
C PRO A 983 23.63 -37.28 21.80
N GLU A 984 22.67 -38.21 21.76
CA GLU A 984 21.93 -38.69 22.95
C GLU A 984 22.53 -39.95 23.61
N GLY A 985 23.61 -40.52 23.05
CA GLY A 985 24.39 -41.60 23.69
C GLY A 985 24.29 -42.99 23.05
N LEU A 986 23.70 -43.14 21.86
CA LEU A 986 23.80 -44.38 21.09
C LEU A 986 25.03 -44.34 20.19
N ILE A 987 26.14 -44.93 20.63
CA ILE A 987 27.41 -44.99 19.87
C ILE A 987 27.16 -45.51 18.43
N PRO A 988 27.35 -44.70 17.37
CA PRO A 988 27.49 -45.24 16.03
C PRO A 988 28.95 -45.71 15.86
N MET A 989 29.10 -46.96 15.46
CA MET A 989 30.35 -47.73 15.40
C MET A 989 31.26 -47.39 14.20
N ASP A 990 31.18 -46.17 13.65
CA ASP A 990 31.95 -45.82 12.45
C ASP A 990 33.03 -44.76 12.70
N THR A 991 34.23 -45.20 12.36
CA THR A 991 35.57 -44.62 12.49
C THR A 991 35.84 -43.44 11.56
N ASP A 992 36.34 -42.32 12.10
CA ASP A 992 37.62 -41.67 11.73
C ASP A 992 37.67 -40.19 12.19
N SER A 993 38.87 -39.73 12.62
CA SER A 993 39.30 -38.36 12.97
C SER A 993 39.33 -37.93 14.45
N GLU A 994 40.21 -36.96 14.72
CA GLU A 994 40.67 -36.42 16.02
C GLU A 994 39.55 -35.94 16.97
N THR A 995 38.31 -35.78 16.48
CA THR A 995 37.11 -35.43 17.26
C THR A 995 36.61 -36.56 18.16
N SER A 996 36.90 -37.82 17.81
CA SER A 996 36.50 -39.02 18.59
C SER A 996 37.12 -39.09 19.98
N GLY A 997 38.36 -38.58 20.17
CA GLY A 997 39.07 -38.62 21.45
C GLY A 997 38.50 -37.67 22.51
N GLY A 998 37.91 -36.54 22.09
CA GLY A 998 37.23 -35.60 22.99
C GLY A 998 35.87 -36.15 23.44
N LEU A 999 35.10 -36.72 22.50
CA LEU A 999 33.82 -37.37 22.79
C LEU A 999 33.98 -38.60 23.70
N GLN A 1000 35.01 -39.43 23.48
CA GLN A 1000 35.33 -40.57 24.35
C GLN A 1000 35.71 -40.16 25.77
N ARG A 1001 36.42 -39.04 25.97
CA ARG A 1001 36.74 -38.51 27.30
C ARG A 1001 35.47 -38.06 28.04
N ILE A 1002 34.59 -37.34 27.34
CA ILE A 1002 33.29 -36.88 27.87
C ILE A 1002 32.38 -38.07 28.20
N LEU A 1003 32.31 -39.09 27.33
CA LEU A 1003 31.52 -40.31 27.56
C LEU A 1003 32.10 -41.20 28.69
N GLN A 1004 33.42 -41.20 28.89
CA GLN A 1004 34.07 -41.90 30.02
C GLN A 1004 33.82 -41.21 31.36
N GLU A 1005 33.71 -39.87 31.38
CA GLU A 1005 33.30 -39.10 32.57
C GLU A 1005 31.81 -39.31 32.92
N ILE A 1006 30.97 -39.67 31.94
CA ILE A 1006 29.53 -39.91 32.10
C ILE A 1006 29.21 -41.31 32.68
N GLN A 1007 30.19 -42.13 33.07
CA GLN A 1007 29.96 -43.53 33.46
C GLN A 1007 28.74 -43.73 34.38
N PRO A 1008 27.77 -44.58 33.99
CA PRO A 1008 26.61 -44.89 34.80
C PRO A 1008 27.08 -45.76 35.98
N ARG A 1009 26.95 -45.26 37.21
CA ARG A 1009 26.82 -46.17 38.35
C ARG A 1009 25.45 -46.81 38.25
N ASP A 1010 25.41 -48.01 37.66
CA ASP A 1010 24.33 -48.98 37.86
C ASP A 1010 24.09 -49.16 39.37
N SER A 1011 23.13 -48.42 39.90
CA SER A 1011 22.34 -48.85 41.06
C SER A 1011 20.90 -48.48 40.76
N ASN A 1012 20.20 -49.47 40.22
CA ASN A 1012 18.77 -49.45 39.95
C ASN A 1012 17.93 -49.45 41.27
N ASP A 1013 18.37 -48.75 42.32
CA ASP A 1013 17.69 -48.70 43.62
C ASP A 1013 16.69 -47.54 43.72
N PHE A 1014 16.67 -46.63 42.74
CA PHE A 1014 15.72 -45.51 42.74
C PHE A 1014 14.27 -45.94 42.48
N PHE A 1015 14.05 -47.03 41.74
CA PHE A 1015 12.70 -47.53 41.42
C PHE A 1015 12.14 -48.54 42.46
N ASN A 1016 12.95 -49.02 43.42
CA ASN A 1016 12.54 -50.06 44.37
C ASN A 1016 12.26 -49.57 45.80
N SER A 1017 12.47 -48.30 46.13
CA SER A 1017 12.03 -47.73 47.41
C SER A 1017 10.81 -46.84 47.20
N ALA A 1018 9.62 -47.45 47.29
CA ALA A 1018 8.37 -46.73 47.46
C ALA A 1018 8.51 -45.81 48.68
N ARG A 1019 8.48 -44.49 48.48
CA ARG A 1019 8.35 -43.53 49.57
C ARG A 1019 6.97 -43.71 50.21
N GLU A 1020 6.93 -44.53 51.25
CA GLU A 1020 5.89 -44.46 52.25
C GLU A 1020 5.86 -43.05 52.84
N LEU A 1021 4.64 -42.54 53.02
CA LEU A 1021 4.33 -41.28 53.67
C LEU A 1021 4.82 -41.30 55.12
N GLU A 1022 5.91 -40.60 55.42
CA GLU A 1022 6.20 -40.20 56.80
C GLU A 1022 5.40 -38.94 57.17
N LYS A 1023 4.72 -39.08 58.31
CA LYS A 1023 3.80 -38.15 58.96
C LYS A 1023 4.53 -36.93 59.58
N PRO A 1024 3.80 -35.86 59.93
CA PRO A 1024 4.38 -34.64 60.48
C PRO A 1024 4.52 -34.73 62.00
N GLU A 1025 5.74 -34.52 62.50
CA GLU A 1025 6.07 -34.08 63.88
C GLU A 1025 7.27 -33.12 63.70
N GLY A 1026 7.41 -31.95 64.30
CA GLY A 1026 6.88 -31.40 65.53
C GLY A 1026 8.05 -30.67 66.20
N ASP A 1027 7.94 -29.35 66.33
CA ASP A 1027 8.68 -28.40 67.19
C ASP A 1027 10.23 -28.45 67.41
N ASP A 1028 10.74 -27.23 67.48
CA ASP A 1028 11.73 -26.71 68.45
C ASP A 1028 13.08 -26.14 67.96
N ARG A 1029 13.12 -24.81 68.06
CA ARG A 1029 14.19 -23.93 68.59
C ARG A 1029 15.56 -24.58 68.81
N SER A 1030 16.62 -24.01 68.21
CA SER A 1030 17.65 -23.23 68.93
C SER A 1030 18.87 -22.85 68.08
N GLN A 1031 19.21 -21.57 68.21
CA GLN A 1031 20.52 -20.92 68.21
C GLN A 1031 21.77 -21.70 67.77
N ALA A 1032 22.39 -21.20 66.70
CA ALA A 1032 23.76 -21.48 66.33
C ALA A 1032 24.73 -20.53 67.06
N GLN A 1033 25.71 -21.08 67.76
CA GLN A 1033 26.99 -20.43 68.00
C GLN A 1033 28.14 -21.44 67.91
N THR A 1034 29.25 -20.92 67.38
CA THR A 1034 30.66 -21.34 67.51
C THR A 1034 31.19 -22.52 66.69
N GLN A 1035 31.97 -22.11 65.67
CA GLN A 1035 33.36 -22.52 65.39
C GLN A 1035 33.64 -24.01 65.15
N ARG A 1036 34.05 -24.33 63.92
CA ARG A 1036 35.12 -25.28 63.64
C ARG A 1036 35.79 -24.97 62.29
N THR A 1037 37.11 -24.91 62.35
CA THR A 1037 38.09 -24.95 61.26
C THR A 1037 37.85 -26.13 60.30
N PRO A 1038 38.37 -26.07 59.06
CA PRO A 1038 37.94 -26.92 57.94
C PRO A 1038 38.49 -28.34 58.06
N PRO A 1039 37.75 -29.39 57.63
CA PRO A 1039 38.37 -30.63 57.19
C PRO A 1039 38.87 -30.46 55.74
N PRO A 1040 40.06 -30.99 55.40
CA PRO A 1040 40.54 -31.04 54.03
C PRO A 1040 39.80 -32.17 53.28
N ASN A 1041 39.50 -31.92 52.00
CA ASN A 1041 38.88 -32.84 51.04
C ASN A 1041 37.38 -33.07 51.22
N ALA A 1042 36.58 -32.24 50.54
CA ALA A 1042 35.22 -32.58 50.12
C ALA A 1042 35.18 -32.56 48.59
N ASP A 1043 35.89 -33.50 47.97
CA ASP A 1043 35.56 -33.96 46.62
C ASP A 1043 34.28 -34.81 46.72
N GLY A 1044 33.23 -34.41 46.00
CA GLY A 1044 32.12 -35.30 45.65
C GLY A 1044 30.77 -35.06 46.32
N GLU A 1045 30.12 -33.92 46.06
CA GLU A 1045 28.67 -33.93 45.83
C GLU A 1045 28.44 -34.07 44.32
N GLY A 1046 28.20 -35.30 43.87
CA GLY A 1046 28.00 -35.63 42.45
C GLY A 1046 26.70 -35.05 41.91
N TYR A 1047 26.79 -33.97 41.15
CA TYR A 1047 25.70 -33.53 40.28
C TYR A 1047 25.38 -34.64 39.27
N ARG A 1048 24.13 -35.15 39.25
CA ARG A 1048 23.65 -36.07 38.20
C ARG A 1048 23.46 -35.27 36.91
N VAL A 1049 24.52 -35.10 36.14
CA VAL A 1049 24.48 -34.48 34.81
C VAL A 1049 24.10 -35.53 33.77
N THR A 1050 23.01 -35.33 33.05
CA THR A 1050 22.59 -36.23 31.96
C THR A 1050 23.28 -35.84 30.65
N ALA A 1051 23.45 -36.79 29.73
CA ALA A 1051 23.93 -36.52 28.38
C ALA A 1051 23.06 -35.46 27.66
N GLN A 1052 21.75 -35.47 27.89
CA GLN A 1052 20.81 -34.46 27.39
C GLN A 1052 21.11 -33.05 27.90
N MET A 1053 21.53 -32.90 29.17
CA MET A 1053 21.89 -31.59 29.72
C MET A 1053 23.13 -31.01 29.05
N VAL A 1054 24.15 -31.86 28.82
CA VAL A 1054 25.36 -31.48 28.09
C VAL A 1054 25.01 -31.10 26.65
N LEU A 1055 24.17 -31.91 25.98
CA LEU A 1055 23.73 -31.65 24.61
C LEU A 1055 23.01 -30.30 24.47
N VAL A 1056 22.04 -30.03 25.34
CA VAL A 1056 21.30 -28.76 25.35
C VAL A 1056 22.24 -27.58 25.62
N CYS A 1057 23.18 -27.73 26.56
CA CYS A 1057 24.19 -26.71 26.83
C CYS A 1057 25.04 -26.41 25.58
N CYS A 1058 25.54 -27.45 24.90
CA CYS A 1058 26.38 -27.33 23.71
C CYS A 1058 25.63 -26.69 22.52
N TRP A 1059 24.42 -27.18 22.21
CA TRP A 1059 23.59 -26.64 21.12
C TRP A 1059 23.23 -25.17 21.35
N ARG A 1060 22.80 -24.82 22.56
CA ARG A 1060 22.48 -23.43 22.90
C ARG A 1060 23.72 -22.55 22.87
N SER A 1061 24.87 -23.05 23.32
CA SER A 1061 26.12 -22.29 23.29
C SER A 1061 26.53 -22.00 21.85
N MET A 1062 26.42 -22.99 20.95
CA MET A 1062 26.67 -22.81 19.51
C MET A 1062 25.69 -21.80 18.89
N LYS A 1063 24.40 -21.84 19.26
CA LYS A 1063 23.40 -20.87 18.83
C LYS A 1063 23.77 -19.45 19.26
N GLU A 1064 24.11 -19.24 20.53
CA GLU A 1064 24.45 -17.90 21.04
C GLU A 1064 25.77 -17.38 20.44
N VAL A 1065 26.74 -18.26 20.15
CA VAL A 1065 27.95 -17.90 19.37
C VAL A 1065 27.58 -17.38 17.99
N ALA A 1066 26.67 -18.05 17.28
CA ALA A 1066 26.20 -17.60 15.96
C ALA A 1066 25.43 -16.28 16.03
N MET A 1067 24.56 -16.11 17.03
CA MET A 1067 23.83 -14.85 17.26
C MET A 1067 24.78 -13.68 17.57
N LEU A 1068 25.80 -13.92 18.40
CA LEU A 1068 26.79 -12.89 18.75
C LEU A 1068 27.63 -12.50 17.54
N LEU A 1069 28.17 -13.46 16.79
CA LEU A 1069 28.94 -13.16 15.56
C LEU A 1069 28.07 -12.46 14.50
N GLY A 1070 26.80 -12.89 14.35
CA GLY A 1070 25.84 -12.23 13.48
C GLY A 1070 25.59 -10.77 13.89
N GLN A 1071 25.35 -10.51 15.17
CA GLN A 1071 25.16 -9.17 15.71
C GLN A 1071 26.37 -8.27 15.43
N LEU A 1072 27.59 -8.77 15.68
CA LEU A 1072 28.83 -8.05 15.42
C LEU A 1072 28.99 -7.71 13.92
N CYS A 1073 28.71 -8.66 13.03
CA CYS A 1073 28.86 -8.48 11.59
C CYS A 1073 27.82 -7.56 10.94
N GLN A 1074 26.63 -7.43 11.54
CA GLN A 1074 25.55 -6.60 11.02
C GLN A 1074 25.63 -5.15 11.49
N THR A 1075 26.00 -4.94 12.75
CA THR A 1075 25.82 -3.63 13.40
C THR A 1075 27.09 -2.80 13.48
N LEU A 1076 28.29 -3.40 13.46
CA LEU A 1076 29.53 -2.63 13.66
C LEU A 1076 30.04 -1.99 12.35
N PRO A 1077 30.49 -0.72 12.40
CA PRO A 1077 31.01 -0.01 11.23
C PRO A 1077 32.29 -0.66 10.70
N LEU A 1078 32.39 -0.79 9.38
CA LEU A 1078 33.54 -1.37 8.68
C LEU A 1078 34.69 -0.38 8.54
N HIS A 1079 35.91 -0.86 8.76
CA HIS A 1079 37.13 -0.11 8.48
C HIS A 1079 37.44 -0.20 6.98
N TYR A 1080 37.36 0.93 6.26
CA TYR A 1080 37.73 1.02 4.84
C TYR A 1080 38.96 1.92 4.67
N SER A 1081 40.00 1.39 4.03
CA SER A 1081 41.11 2.18 3.51
C SER A 1081 40.86 2.49 2.03
N ASN A 1082 40.35 3.67 1.72
CA ASN A 1082 40.34 4.20 0.34
C ASN A 1082 41.42 5.27 0.21
N GLU A 1083 42.20 5.22 -0.87
CA GLU A 1083 43.36 6.12 -1.08
C GLU A 1083 42.99 7.61 -1.29
N ASN A 1084 41.70 7.98 -1.35
CA ASN A 1084 41.25 9.35 -1.69
C ASN A 1084 40.24 10.00 -0.72
N GLU A 1085 39.95 9.41 0.46
CA GLU A 1085 39.08 10.03 1.48
C GLU A 1085 39.65 9.83 2.90
N PRO A 1086 39.35 10.71 3.89
CA PRO A 1086 39.84 10.55 5.26
C PRO A 1086 39.36 9.21 5.85
N THR A 1087 40.29 8.48 6.48
CA THR A 1087 40.07 7.18 7.10
C THR A 1087 38.93 7.22 8.11
N HIS A 1088 37.82 6.51 7.82
CA HIS A 1088 36.78 6.26 8.80
C HIS A 1088 37.28 5.19 9.80
N PRO A 1089 37.31 5.47 11.11
CA PRO A 1089 37.75 4.49 12.11
C PRO A 1089 36.65 3.45 12.33
N GLY A 1090 36.54 2.47 11.44
CA GLY A 1090 35.66 1.32 11.63
C GLY A 1090 36.09 0.41 12.77
N LEU A 1091 35.13 -0.33 13.35
CA LEU A 1091 35.32 -1.23 14.49
C LEU A 1091 35.66 -2.69 14.10
N ILE A 1092 35.45 -3.07 12.83
CA ILE A 1092 35.76 -4.39 12.27
C ILE A 1092 36.45 -4.24 10.91
N THR A 1093 37.46 -5.08 10.63
CA THR A 1093 38.12 -5.13 9.31
C THR A 1093 37.35 -5.98 8.29
N GLU A 1094 37.53 -5.71 7.00
CA GLU A 1094 36.91 -6.49 5.92
C GLU A 1094 37.30 -7.98 5.99
N GLU A 1095 38.56 -8.27 6.34
CA GLU A 1095 39.07 -9.63 6.57
C GLU A 1095 38.39 -10.31 7.75
N GLN A 1096 38.25 -9.63 8.89
CA GLN A 1096 37.53 -10.17 10.05
C GLN A 1096 36.08 -10.49 9.69
N ARG A 1097 35.40 -9.61 8.94
CA ARG A 1097 34.00 -9.84 8.53
C ARG A 1097 33.89 -11.05 7.61
N GLN A 1098 34.75 -11.17 6.61
CA GLN A 1098 34.72 -12.26 5.63
C GLN A 1098 35.10 -13.62 6.25
N VAL A 1099 36.15 -13.66 7.08
CA VAL A 1099 36.59 -14.87 7.79
C VAL A 1099 35.51 -15.33 8.78
N ASN A 1100 34.87 -14.40 9.50
CA ASN A 1100 33.80 -14.73 10.44
C ASN A 1100 32.55 -15.28 9.76
N LEU A 1101 32.11 -14.70 8.63
CA LEU A 1101 30.96 -15.20 7.86
C LEU A 1101 31.23 -16.58 7.26
N VAL A 1102 32.41 -16.80 6.68
CA VAL A 1102 32.79 -18.09 6.07
C VAL A 1102 33.03 -19.16 7.13
N GLY A 1103 33.73 -18.85 8.21
CA GLY A 1103 33.99 -19.77 9.31
C GLY A 1103 32.72 -20.19 10.05
N LEU A 1104 31.74 -19.28 10.17
CA LEU A 1104 30.43 -19.58 10.76
C LEU A 1104 29.59 -20.50 9.87
N LEU A 1105 29.54 -20.23 8.55
CA LEU A 1105 28.80 -21.06 7.59
C LEU A 1105 29.38 -22.48 7.48
N ASP A 1106 30.71 -22.60 7.46
CA ASP A 1106 31.40 -23.89 7.36
C ASP A 1106 31.19 -24.75 8.63
N ARG A 1107 31.33 -24.17 9.83
CA ARG A 1107 31.09 -24.88 11.10
C ARG A 1107 29.62 -25.26 11.30
N TRP A 1108 28.69 -24.40 10.87
CA TRP A 1108 27.25 -24.66 10.94
C TRP A 1108 26.83 -25.76 9.96
N ALA A 1109 27.28 -25.70 8.70
CA ALA A 1109 27.01 -26.73 7.70
C ALA A 1109 27.42 -28.13 8.16
N ARG A 1110 28.52 -28.24 8.92
CA ARG A 1110 29.01 -29.49 9.52
C ARG A 1110 28.19 -29.97 10.74
N SER A 1111 27.40 -29.11 11.37
CA SER A 1111 26.55 -29.43 12.53
C SER A 1111 25.11 -29.80 12.19
N VAL A 1112 24.63 -29.50 10.98
CA VAL A 1112 23.21 -29.67 10.56
C VAL A 1112 23.02 -30.83 9.58
N THR A 1113 24.06 -31.61 9.28
CA THR A 1113 23.96 -32.83 8.45
C THR A 1113 23.90 -34.10 9.30
N PRO A 1114 22.72 -34.60 9.69
CA PRO A 1114 22.54 -36.02 10.01
C PRO A 1114 21.99 -36.75 8.76
N GLU A 1115 22.67 -37.82 8.34
CA GLU A 1115 22.05 -38.88 7.53
C GLU A 1115 21.11 -39.69 8.44
N VAL A 1116 19.91 -39.17 8.76
CA VAL A 1116 18.84 -39.97 9.42
C VAL A 1116 17.48 -39.51 8.88
N GLU A 1117 16.67 -40.45 8.40
CA GLU A 1117 15.31 -40.19 7.90
C GLU A 1117 14.34 -39.76 9.03
N PRO A 1118 13.34 -38.90 8.77
CA PRO A 1118 12.53 -38.26 9.81
C PRO A 1118 11.44 -39.12 10.47
N GLU A 1119 11.35 -40.43 10.20
CA GLU A 1119 10.17 -41.22 10.58
C GLU A 1119 10.27 -42.03 11.89
N GLU A 1120 11.42 -42.13 12.56
CA GLU A 1120 11.56 -42.97 13.78
C GLU A 1120 11.56 -42.23 15.14
N ILE A 1121 11.36 -40.91 15.18
CA ILE A 1121 11.29 -40.13 16.43
C ILE A 1121 9.84 -39.81 16.81
N MET A 1122 9.01 -40.85 17.02
CA MET A 1122 7.65 -40.71 17.58
C MET A 1122 7.40 -41.84 18.57
N GLY A 1123 8.04 -41.75 19.74
CA GLY A 1123 7.74 -42.53 20.94
C GLY A 1123 7.33 -41.58 22.07
N GLU A 1124 6.19 -41.87 22.70
CA GLU A 1124 5.45 -41.01 23.62
C GLU A 1124 6.23 -40.56 24.88
N ASP A 1125 5.85 -39.39 25.39
CA ASP A 1125 6.26 -38.73 26.65
C ASP A 1125 7.63 -38.01 26.71
N ILE A 1126 7.74 -36.87 26.01
CA ILE A 1126 8.74 -35.81 26.30
C ILE A 1126 8.00 -34.46 26.43
N PRO A 1127 8.18 -33.67 27.51
CA PRO A 1127 7.50 -32.39 27.68
C PRO A 1127 8.00 -31.33 26.67
N ASP A 1128 7.08 -30.45 26.23
CA ASP A 1128 7.12 -29.35 25.23
C ASP A 1128 8.34 -28.36 25.20
N ILE A 1129 9.53 -28.74 25.66
CA ILE A 1129 10.71 -27.86 25.78
C ILE A 1129 11.67 -27.99 24.58
N MET A 1130 11.48 -28.98 23.72
CA MET A 1130 12.19 -29.10 22.44
C MET A 1130 11.14 -29.09 21.32
N LEU A 1131 10.80 -27.90 20.80
CA LEU A 1131 10.49 -27.62 19.38
C LEU A 1131 9.81 -26.26 19.20
N SER A 1132 10.55 -25.33 18.60
CA SER A 1132 9.99 -24.29 17.73
C SER A 1132 11.00 -24.11 16.58
N PRO A 1133 10.67 -24.55 15.34
CA PRO A 1133 11.49 -24.30 14.15
C PRO A 1133 11.53 -22.81 13.75
N VAL A 1134 10.85 -21.94 14.49
CA VAL A 1134 10.51 -20.58 14.06
C VAL A 1134 11.64 -19.55 14.30
N THR A 1135 12.65 -19.85 15.13
CA THR A 1135 13.81 -18.94 15.33
C THR A 1135 15.01 -19.21 14.41
N MET A 1136 14.99 -20.29 13.63
CA MET A 1136 16.06 -20.68 12.69
C MET A 1136 16.13 -19.80 11.41
N PRO A 1137 15.00 -19.35 10.82
CA PRO A 1137 15.03 -18.47 9.65
C PRO A 1137 15.64 -17.10 9.94
N GLU A 1138 15.50 -16.55 11.16
CA GLU A 1138 16.05 -15.24 11.51
C GLU A 1138 17.58 -15.22 11.54
N ALA A 1139 18.22 -16.30 12.03
CA ALA A 1139 19.67 -16.47 11.97
C ALA A 1139 20.17 -16.62 10.52
N CYS A 1140 19.49 -17.42 9.69
CA CYS A 1140 19.81 -17.54 8.27
C CYS A 1140 19.56 -16.25 7.49
N THR A 1141 18.49 -15.51 7.78
CA THR A 1141 18.16 -14.22 7.13
C THR A 1141 19.15 -13.14 7.56
N ALA A 1142 19.59 -13.15 8.82
CA ALA A 1142 20.64 -12.29 9.33
C ALA A 1142 21.99 -12.53 8.61
N LEU A 1143 22.32 -13.80 8.35
CA LEU A 1143 23.52 -14.20 7.61
C LEU A 1143 23.43 -13.90 6.11
N PHE A 1144 22.27 -14.12 5.49
CA PHE A 1144 22.05 -13.84 4.06
C PHE A 1144 22.05 -12.33 3.77
N ASN A 1145 21.35 -11.52 4.59
CA ASN A 1145 21.30 -10.07 4.41
C ASN A 1145 22.67 -9.40 4.63
N GLY A 1146 23.48 -9.90 5.57
CA GLY A 1146 24.85 -9.40 5.80
C GLY A 1146 25.81 -9.70 4.65
N TYR A 1147 25.59 -10.78 3.89
CA TYR A 1147 26.40 -11.19 2.74
C TYR A 1147 26.01 -10.47 1.44
N THR A 1148 24.72 -10.12 1.27
CA THR A 1148 24.22 -9.44 0.06
C THR A 1148 24.59 -7.95 -0.01
N ASP A 1149 24.68 -7.24 1.12
CA ASP A 1149 25.02 -5.80 1.14
C ASP A 1149 26.49 -5.52 0.77
N GLY A 1150 27.41 -6.46 1.02
CA GLY A 1150 28.81 -6.34 0.62
C GLY A 1150 29.05 -6.55 -0.88
N ASN A 1151 28.21 -7.36 -1.54
CA ASN A 1151 28.42 -7.77 -2.94
C ASN A 1151 27.65 -6.94 -3.97
N LEU A 1152 26.87 -5.93 -3.57
CA LEU A 1152 26.22 -5.02 -4.53
C LEU A 1152 27.15 -3.94 -5.13
N ARG A 1153 28.45 -3.90 -4.77
CA ARG A 1153 29.42 -2.94 -5.31
C ARG A 1153 30.57 -3.49 -6.15
N ARG A 1154 30.66 -4.80 -6.38
CA ARG A 1154 31.62 -5.37 -7.38
C ARG A 1154 30.98 -6.51 -8.16
N GLY A 1155 30.79 -6.29 -9.45
CA GLY A 1155 30.33 -7.33 -10.37
C GLY A 1155 31.39 -8.41 -10.61
N LYS A 1156 30.89 -9.63 -10.84
CA LYS A 1156 31.58 -10.87 -11.29
C LYS A 1156 32.43 -11.61 -10.24
N ALA A 1157 31.88 -12.70 -9.69
CA ALA A 1157 32.45 -14.06 -9.78
C ALA A 1157 31.72 -15.01 -8.82
N LEU A 1158 30.89 -15.92 -9.33
CA LEU A 1158 30.48 -17.16 -8.64
C LEU A 1158 29.99 -18.15 -9.69
N ASN A 1159 30.95 -18.77 -10.38
CA ASN A 1159 30.73 -19.93 -11.23
C ASN A 1159 31.89 -20.89 -10.97
N ARG A 1160 31.86 -21.56 -9.81
CA ARG A 1160 32.68 -22.71 -9.41
C ARG A 1160 32.37 -23.01 -7.94
N LEU A 1161 31.39 -23.88 -7.71
CA LEU A 1161 31.28 -24.84 -6.59
C LEU A 1161 29.96 -25.60 -6.75
N CYS A 1162 29.96 -26.51 -7.73
CA CYS A 1162 29.00 -27.61 -7.86
C CYS A 1162 29.79 -28.78 -8.44
N PRO A 1163 30.05 -29.87 -7.70
CA PRO A 1163 30.51 -31.10 -8.33
C PRO A 1163 29.32 -31.80 -8.96
N ALA A 1164 29.21 -31.69 -10.28
CA ALA A 1164 28.31 -32.50 -11.09
C ALA A 1164 28.72 -33.98 -10.98
N ARG A 1165 27.80 -34.86 -10.55
CA ARG A 1165 27.91 -36.31 -10.76
C ARG A 1165 27.04 -36.71 -11.94
N HIS A 1166 27.69 -37.02 -13.06
CA HIS A 1166 27.16 -37.85 -14.13
C HIS A 1166 27.94 -39.16 -14.16
N ARG A 1167 27.25 -40.31 -14.01
CA ARG A 1167 27.63 -41.58 -14.66
C ARG A 1167 26.42 -42.50 -14.81
N SER A 1168 26.01 -42.64 -16.07
CA SER A 1168 25.47 -43.79 -16.80
C SER A 1168 25.27 -45.15 -16.09
N GLY A 1169 24.04 -45.70 -16.22
CA GLY A 1169 23.77 -46.82 -17.15
C GLY A 1169 23.60 -48.24 -16.57
N LEU A 1170 22.52 -48.92 -17.04
CA LEU A 1170 22.09 -50.35 -16.89
C LEU A 1170 21.24 -50.63 -15.64
N GLY A 1171 20.03 -51.22 -15.68
CA GLY A 1171 19.17 -51.75 -16.75
C GLY A 1171 18.05 -52.62 -16.12
N SER A 1172 16.88 -52.67 -16.77
CA SER A 1172 15.73 -53.60 -16.55
C SER A 1172 14.95 -53.47 -15.22
N GLY A 1173 13.63 -53.52 -15.12
CA GLY A 1173 12.49 -53.64 -16.05
C GLY A 1173 11.22 -53.48 -15.17
N GLY A 1174 10.22 -52.71 -15.58
CA GLY A 1174 8.97 -53.30 -16.08
C GLY A 1174 7.74 -52.86 -15.26
N ARG A 1175 6.69 -52.49 -16.01
CA ARG A 1175 5.26 -52.31 -15.67
C ARG A 1175 4.75 -50.91 -15.29
N GLN A 1176 3.78 -50.51 -16.12
CA GLN A 1176 2.87 -49.35 -16.09
C GLN A 1176 1.72 -49.53 -15.05
N PRO A 1177 0.88 -48.49 -14.82
CA PRO A 1177 0.34 -48.09 -13.50
C PRO A 1177 -1.11 -48.57 -13.22
N PRO A 1178 -1.75 -48.10 -12.11
CA PRO A 1178 -2.68 -46.98 -12.30
C PRO A 1178 -2.82 -45.97 -11.13
N ASN A 1179 -3.22 -44.75 -11.53
CA ASN A 1179 -4.13 -43.79 -10.90
C ASN A 1179 -3.82 -43.13 -9.54
N GLY A 1180 -3.83 -41.79 -9.53
CA GLY A 1180 -4.19 -40.99 -8.36
C GLY A 1180 -3.52 -39.62 -8.28
N ASP A 1181 -3.83 -38.71 -9.20
CA ASP A 1181 -3.44 -37.30 -9.09
C ASP A 1181 -4.09 -36.63 -7.88
N CYS A 1182 -3.28 -36.15 -6.94
CA CYS A 1182 -3.66 -35.15 -5.95
C CYS A 1182 -2.66 -33.99 -6.03
N CYS A 1183 -2.97 -33.02 -6.90
CA CYS A 1183 -2.32 -31.72 -6.94
C CYS A 1183 -2.79 -30.87 -5.75
N CYS A 1184 -1.94 -30.67 -4.75
CA CYS A 1184 -2.10 -29.61 -3.77
C CYS A 1184 -1.18 -28.43 -4.10
N HIS A 1185 -1.81 -27.26 -4.03
CA HIS A 1185 -1.36 -25.97 -4.49
C HIS A 1185 -0.16 -25.40 -3.73
N PHE A 1186 0.68 -24.72 -4.50
CA PHE A 1186 1.66 -23.72 -4.10
C PHE A 1186 1.02 -22.58 -3.29
N TYR A 1187 1.64 -22.23 -2.16
CA TYR A 1187 1.56 -20.90 -1.54
C TYR A 1187 2.93 -20.24 -1.64
N PRO A 1188 3.03 -18.99 -2.18
CA PRO A 1188 4.30 -18.29 -2.30
C PRO A 1188 4.68 -17.58 -0.98
N ARG A 1189 5.96 -17.68 -0.60
CA ARG A 1189 6.65 -16.73 0.27
C ARG A 1189 7.82 -16.13 -0.50
#